data_AF-A0A2M7Q3A9-F1
#
_entry.id   AF-A0A2M7Q3A9-F1
#
_cell.length_a   1.000
_cell.length_b   1.000
_cell.length_c   1.000
_cell.angle_alpha   90.00
_cell.angle_beta   90.00
_cell.angle_gamma   90.00
#
_symmetry.space_group_name_H-M   'P 1'
#
loop_
_entity.id
_entity.type
_entity.pdbx_description
1 polymer ?
#
loop_
_entity_poly.entity_id
_entity_poly.type
_entity_poly.pdbx_seq_one_letter_code
_entity_poly.pdbx_strand_id
1 'polypeptide(L)'
;MNIRSFLKSDWLVGLIVSLLFLFAYATSFGPLKSLEFVLYDAGVAASQVPSDDRIVIIDIDDVSIDHIGRWPWPRSVIADMIDVLQEGKARMVGVDIFFSEKQLTTKNAKSATKLIDILKSQGKLDEAAALEAEMAENDEDARLVHATTNSGNVFMPMFFDAGVPLGRPDSELPAYISRMSIESIGDDPVEGAGPLSALKIHAPFDDLAKAAAGLGFLNVVFDADGVLRTEPLVVGYFGKFLPSMSLSMAAKDLNLNMNDIRLNIGRSVELGGLDIITDSQMRLFPAFHEIPGSSYKHFPFHEVLSGEIPASNFKDKIVLIGVTGTGLGETSITPVENYMSGVEYHANVIQSILDEAFFVQPTWTSLVELLLIILVAVYLCLALPRMGALSAAIVSGLLFAGLLATGFLMLTLSAMWLQTVTPAILLILGHILLSSKHHFATEEAQGKISADSAESNRMLGLSFQSQGMLDMAFDKFRKCPPTDDVKQCLYNLALDFERKRQFNKASSVYEYISEADPNYKDIATRKDRMRDAGETMIFGGSTMGGPMATLLISGGEKPTLGRYEIIKELGKGAMGVVYLGKDPKINREVAIKTMALSQEFEEDELEDVKERFFREAETAGMLNHPNIVTMFDAGEEHDLAYIAMEFLDGVDLSPYTKKGKLLPPQAVLKICGKVAEALHYANSNKVVHRDIKPANIMLLKDKTIKVTDFGIARLTASSKTKTGVVLGTPSYMSPEQLSGKHVDGRSDLFSLGVMMYEMLCGTRPFNGDSMATLMFQIANEPHPDIREYCDVPESVAKLIDKMLAKDLNSRVANGAEVVKGIIMCLKDYQAAQKAGGK
;
A
#
# COMPACT_ATOMS: atom_id res chain seq x y z
N MET A 1 4.02 44.86 -19.82
CA MET A 1 4.26 43.68 -18.95
C MET A 1 4.29 42.46 -19.85
N ASN A 2 5.42 41.76 -19.96
CA ASN A 2 5.63 40.71 -20.96
C ASN A 2 4.91 39.42 -20.50
N ILE A 3 3.94 38.90 -21.27
CA ILE A 3 3.12 37.73 -20.87
C ILE A 3 3.99 36.51 -20.51
N ARG A 4 5.14 36.37 -21.17
CA ARG A 4 6.14 35.33 -20.86
C ARG A 4 6.84 35.50 -19.52
N SER A 5 6.99 36.73 -19.00
CA SER A 5 7.58 36.94 -17.65
C SER A 5 6.55 36.75 -16.55
N PHE A 6 5.28 37.01 -16.83
CA PHE A 6 4.16 36.73 -15.92
C PHE A 6 3.97 35.21 -15.73
N LEU A 7 4.00 34.45 -16.82
CA LEU A 7 3.90 32.97 -16.81
C LEU A 7 5.08 32.25 -16.15
N LYS A 8 6.24 32.92 -16.02
CA LYS A 8 7.44 32.34 -15.38
C LYS A 8 7.54 32.64 -13.87
N SER A 9 6.62 33.40 -13.29
CA SER A 9 6.75 33.83 -11.90
C SER A 9 6.41 32.72 -10.89
N ASP A 10 7.13 32.67 -9.76
CA ASP A 10 7.00 31.59 -8.76
C ASP A 10 5.63 31.58 -8.08
N TRP A 11 5.04 32.75 -7.87
CA TRP A 11 3.69 32.86 -7.31
C TRP A 11 2.61 32.22 -8.21
N LEU A 12 2.82 32.17 -9.53
CA LEU A 12 1.83 31.58 -10.44
C LEU A 12 1.77 30.06 -10.29
N VAL A 13 2.91 29.41 -10.09
CA VAL A 13 2.98 27.95 -9.86
C VAL A 13 2.35 27.62 -8.51
N GLY A 14 2.69 28.38 -7.46
CA GLY A 14 2.06 28.23 -6.15
C GLY A 14 0.53 28.43 -6.21
N LEU A 15 0.07 29.42 -6.97
CA LEU A 15 -1.36 29.68 -7.16
C LEU A 15 -2.06 28.54 -7.90
N ILE A 16 -1.47 28.01 -8.98
CA ILE A 16 -2.06 26.89 -9.74
C ILE A 16 -2.22 25.65 -8.84
N VAL A 17 -1.16 25.28 -8.11
CA VAL A 17 -1.22 24.12 -7.19
C VAL A 17 -2.26 24.34 -6.09
N SER A 18 -2.33 25.55 -5.54
CA SER A 18 -3.32 25.91 -4.52
C SER A 18 -4.76 25.85 -5.05
N LEU A 19 -5.00 26.31 -6.28
CA LEU A 19 -6.31 26.22 -6.92
C LEU A 19 -6.69 24.76 -7.21
N LEU A 20 -5.73 23.90 -7.58
CA LEU A 20 -5.98 22.46 -7.75
C LEU A 20 -6.38 21.80 -6.43
N PHE A 21 -5.72 22.14 -5.32
CA PHE A 21 -6.08 21.63 -4.00
C PHE A 21 -7.43 22.16 -3.51
N LEU A 22 -7.74 23.43 -3.78
CA LEU A 22 -9.03 24.01 -3.45
C LEU A 22 -10.17 23.37 -4.26
N PHE A 23 -9.91 23.08 -5.54
CA PHE A 23 -10.82 22.31 -6.38
C PHE A 23 -10.99 20.88 -5.84
N ALA A 24 -9.88 20.20 -5.53
CA ALA A 24 -9.90 18.83 -5.00
C ALA A 24 -10.69 18.75 -3.68
N TYR A 25 -10.51 19.71 -2.77
CA TYR A 25 -11.29 19.85 -1.54
C TYR A 25 -12.78 20.06 -1.84
N ALA A 26 -13.12 21.02 -2.71
CA ALA A 26 -14.51 21.30 -3.08
C ALA A 26 -15.22 20.11 -3.74
N THR A 27 -14.47 19.26 -4.46
CA THR A 27 -15.02 18.03 -5.09
C THR A 27 -14.93 16.78 -4.21
N SER A 28 -14.50 16.90 -2.94
CA SER A 28 -14.27 15.74 -2.06
C SER A 28 -13.39 14.66 -2.70
N PHE A 29 -12.24 15.06 -3.26
CA PHE A 29 -11.35 14.17 -3.99
C PHE A 29 -10.88 13.00 -3.11
N GLY A 30 -11.25 11.77 -3.52
CA GLY A 30 -11.09 10.54 -2.73
C GLY A 30 -9.71 10.38 -2.08
N PRO A 31 -8.59 10.49 -2.81
CA PRO A 31 -7.25 10.30 -2.22
C PRO A 31 -6.91 11.24 -1.06
N LEU A 32 -7.34 12.51 -1.11
CA LEU A 32 -7.12 13.44 0.02
C LEU A 32 -7.97 13.05 1.23
N LYS A 33 -9.21 12.63 0.98
CA LYS A 33 -10.11 12.17 2.03
C LYS A 33 -9.62 10.88 2.69
N SER A 34 -9.06 9.94 1.92
CA SER A 34 -8.43 8.72 2.44
C SER A 34 -7.25 9.04 3.37
N LEU A 35 -6.42 10.04 3.04
CA LEU A 35 -5.32 10.46 3.90
C LEU A 35 -5.80 11.16 5.17
N GLU A 36 -6.91 11.91 5.09
CA GLU A 36 -7.56 12.49 6.27
C GLU A 36 -8.09 11.40 7.21
N PHE A 37 -8.67 10.33 6.66
CA PHE A 37 -9.14 9.20 7.45
C PHE A 37 -8.03 8.48 8.21
N VAL A 38 -6.80 8.43 7.70
CA VAL A 38 -5.66 7.87 8.45
C VAL A 38 -5.40 8.66 9.74
N LEU A 39 -5.48 10.00 9.69
CA LEU A 39 -5.32 10.84 10.88
C LEU A 39 -6.52 10.69 11.83
N TYR A 40 -7.72 10.58 11.25
CA TYR A 40 -8.96 10.33 12.01
C TYR A 40 -8.87 9.01 12.79
N ASP A 41 -8.54 7.91 12.11
CA ASP A 41 -8.49 6.58 12.72
C ASP A 41 -7.45 6.53 13.85
N ALA A 42 -6.29 7.15 13.64
CA ALA A 42 -5.27 7.26 14.67
C ALA A 42 -5.75 8.08 15.89
N GLY A 43 -6.51 9.15 15.68
CA GLY A 43 -7.06 9.95 16.78
C GLY A 43 -8.20 9.25 17.51
N VAL A 44 -9.07 8.53 16.81
CA VAL A 44 -10.13 7.71 17.42
C VAL A 44 -9.52 6.61 18.27
N ALA A 45 -8.53 5.88 17.76
CA ALA A 45 -7.80 4.86 18.51
C ALA A 45 -7.10 5.44 19.75
N ALA A 46 -6.62 6.68 19.69
CA ALA A 46 -6.04 7.37 20.85
C ALA A 46 -7.07 7.88 21.88
N SER A 47 -8.37 7.86 21.55
CA SER A 47 -9.46 8.45 22.37
C SER A 47 -10.44 7.42 22.93
N GLN A 48 -10.03 6.15 22.99
CA GLN A 48 -10.90 5.08 23.48
C GLN A 48 -11.30 5.30 24.94
N VAL A 49 -12.57 5.00 25.24
CA VAL A 49 -13.20 5.16 26.56
C VAL A 49 -13.48 3.76 27.14
N PRO A 50 -13.45 3.53 28.46
CA PRO A 50 -13.86 2.23 29.00
C PRO A 50 -15.33 1.90 28.68
N SER A 51 -15.60 0.63 28.42
CA SER A 51 -16.97 0.15 28.23
C SER A 51 -17.77 0.07 29.53
N ASP A 52 -19.09 0.18 29.40
CA ASP A 52 -20.00 0.11 30.54
C ASP A 52 -20.53 -1.31 30.76
N ASP A 53 -20.52 -1.74 32.03
CA ASP A 53 -21.12 -2.99 32.50
C ASP A 53 -22.66 -3.08 32.30
N ARG A 54 -23.31 -1.95 31.98
CA ARG A 54 -24.73 -1.85 31.59
C ARG A 54 -25.04 -2.61 30.29
N ILE A 55 -24.07 -2.75 29.38
CA ILE A 55 -24.26 -3.42 28.08
C ILE A 55 -23.52 -4.76 28.10
N VAL A 56 -24.20 -5.82 27.69
CA VAL A 56 -23.64 -7.16 27.59
C VAL A 56 -24.05 -7.83 26.29
N ILE A 57 -23.17 -8.69 25.78
CA ILE A 57 -23.36 -9.39 24.52
C ILE A 57 -23.50 -10.89 24.82
N ILE A 58 -24.51 -11.51 24.21
CA ILE A 58 -24.69 -12.96 24.18
C ILE A 58 -24.30 -13.44 22.80
N ASP A 59 -23.26 -14.26 22.76
CA ASP A 59 -22.60 -14.70 21.55
C ASP A 59 -23.16 -16.00 21.01
N ILE A 60 -23.64 -15.97 19.77
CA ILE A 60 -23.79 -17.18 18.96
C ILE A 60 -22.40 -17.49 18.38
N ASP A 61 -21.54 -18.04 19.22
CA ASP A 61 -20.15 -18.40 18.95
C ASP A 61 -19.99 -19.87 18.51
N ASP A 62 -18.78 -20.23 18.09
CA ASP A 62 -18.46 -21.58 17.64
C ASP A 62 -18.71 -22.62 18.75
N VAL A 63 -18.45 -22.26 20.01
CA VAL A 63 -18.68 -23.13 21.17
C VAL A 63 -20.17 -23.42 21.36
N SER A 64 -21.03 -22.40 21.25
CA SER A 64 -22.48 -22.58 21.35
C SER A 64 -23.02 -23.41 20.20
N ILE A 65 -22.49 -23.25 19.00
CA ILE A 65 -22.88 -24.03 17.82
C ILE A 65 -22.50 -25.50 18.00
N ASP A 66 -21.33 -25.79 18.58
CA ASP A 66 -20.91 -27.16 18.85
C ASP A 66 -21.80 -27.86 19.90
N HIS A 67 -22.32 -27.12 20.88
CA HIS A 67 -23.18 -27.68 21.94
C HIS A 67 -24.66 -27.79 21.57
N ILE A 68 -25.23 -26.76 20.93
CA ILE A 68 -26.66 -26.70 20.60
C ILE A 68 -26.96 -27.39 19.27
N GLY A 69 -26.02 -27.30 18.31
CA GLY A 69 -26.15 -27.84 16.97
C GLY A 69 -25.91 -26.78 15.89
N ARG A 70 -25.99 -27.20 14.63
CA ARG A 70 -25.65 -26.35 13.49
C ARG A 70 -26.60 -25.14 13.37
N TRP A 71 -26.01 -23.95 13.27
CA TRP A 71 -26.71 -22.70 12.94
C TRP A 71 -27.24 -22.70 11.48
N PRO A 72 -28.44 -22.13 11.18
CA PRO A 72 -29.39 -21.48 12.09
C PRO A 72 -30.21 -22.44 12.94
N TRP A 73 -30.44 -22.07 14.21
CA TRP A 73 -31.23 -22.86 15.16
C TRP A 73 -32.75 -22.69 14.99
N PRO A 74 -33.56 -23.62 15.53
CA PRO A 74 -35.01 -23.47 15.66
C PRO A 74 -35.42 -22.18 16.40
N ARG A 75 -36.57 -21.58 16.04
CA ARG A 75 -37.01 -20.31 16.67
C ARG A 75 -37.35 -20.45 18.14
N SER A 76 -37.72 -21.67 18.56
CA SER A 76 -37.87 -22.05 19.95
C SER A 76 -36.60 -21.79 20.78
N VAL A 77 -35.41 -22.04 20.24
CA VAL A 77 -34.14 -21.81 20.96
C VAL A 77 -33.94 -20.32 21.27
N ILE A 78 -34.28 -19.45 20.32
CA ILE A 78 -34.24 -17.99 20.52
C ILE A 78 -35.33 -17.55 21.50
N ALA A 79 -36.51 -18.17 21.45
CA ALA A 79 -37.60 -17.93 22.39
C ALA A 79 -37.20 -18.29 23.83
N ASP A 80 -36.58 -19.45 24.04
CA ASP A 80 -36.06 -19.88 25.35
C ASP A 80 -35.05 -18.88 25.92
N MET A 81 -34.16 -18.35 25.07
CA MET A 81 -33.22 -17.31 25.48
C MET A 81 -33.94 -16.04 25.94
N ILE A 82 -34.96 -15.58 25.21
CA ILE A 82 -35.76 -14.42 25.59
C ILE A 82 -36.46 -14.65 26.93
N ASP A 83 -37.01 -15.84 27.17
CA ASP A 83 -37.67 -16.20 28.43
C ASP A 83 -36.66 -16.16 29.60
N VAL A 84 -35.45 -16.71 29.43
CA VAL A 84 -34.36 -16.64 30.44
C VAL A 84 -34.00 -15.19 30.77
N LEU A 85 -33.88 -14.33 29.75
CA LEU A 85 -33.57 -12.91 29.94
C LEU A 85 -34.72 -12.14 30.61
N GLN A 86 -35.98 -12.52 30.34
CA GLN A 86 -37.14 -11.99 31.03
C GLN A 86 -37.14 -12.37 32.52
N GLU A 87 -36.85 -13.63 32.84
CA GLU A 87 -36.69 -14.09 34.23
C GLU A 87 -35.56 -13.34 34.95
N GLY A 88 -34.46 -13.09 34.24
CA GLY A 88 -33.33 -12.28 34.68
C GLY A 88 -33.65 -10.79 34.86
N LYS A 89 -34.81 -10.32 34.38
CA LYS A 89 -35.23 -8.92 34.33
C LYS A 89 -34.22 -8.05 33.58
N ALA A 90 -33.80 -8.52 32.40
CA ALA A 90 -33.09 -7.68 31.45
C ALA A 90 -33.89 -6.38 31.21
N ARG A 91 -33.20 -5.25 31.12
CA ARG A 91 -33.86 -3.96 30.87
C ARG A 91 -34.43 -3.95 29.45
N MET A 92 -33.66 -4.44 28.50
CA MET A 92 -33.97 -4.47 27.07
C MET A 92 -33.12 -5.52 26.37
N VAL A 93 -33.68 -6.12 25.33
CA VAL A 93 -33.04 -7.20 24.56
C VAL A 93 -33.03 -6.81 23.09
N GLY A 94 -31.84 -6.59 22.50
CA GLY A 94 -31.67 -6.41 21.07
C GLY A 94 -31.32 -7.73 20.41
N VAL A 95 -32.17 -8.21 19.50
CA VAL A 95 -31.89 -9.44 18.74
C VAL A 95 -31.30 -9.05 17.39
N ASP A 96 -29.99 -9.17 17.24
CA ASP A 96 -29.24 -8.85 16.01
C ASP A 96 -29.29 -10.03 15.02
N ILE A 97 -30.51 -10.53 14.76
CA ILE A 97 -30.79 -11.68 13.90
C ILE A 97 -32.02 -11.37 13.07
N PHE A 98 -31.90 -11.46 11.74
CA PHE A 98 -32.99 -11.09 10.85
C PHE A 98 -33.91 -12.28 10.51
N PHE A 99 -35.20 -12.09 10.76
CA PHE A 99 -36.22 -13.11 10.61
C PHE A 99 -37.27 -12.70 9.58
N SER A 100 -36.88 -12.68 8.30
CA SER A 100 -37.71 -12.16 7.20
C SER A 100 -38.99 -12.96 6.94
N GLU A 101 -38.91 -14.29 7.02
CA GLU A 101 -40.02 -15.19 6.72
C GLU A 101 -40.30 -16.10 7.91
N LYS A 102 -41.56 -16.54 8.00
CA LYS A 102 -41.97 -17.61 8.93
C LYS A 102 -41.23 -18.89 8.61
N GLN A 103 -40.71 -19.56 9.63
CA GLN A 103 -40.11 -20.87 9.54
C GLN A 103 -41.22 -21.91 9.28
N LEU A 104 -41.66 -21.99 8.02
CA LEU A 104 -42.57 -23.04 7.58
C LEU A 104 -41.87 -24.39 7.79
N THR A 105 -42.23 -25.09 8.87
CA THR A 105 -41.77 -26.47 9.12
C THR A 105 -42.08 -27.32 7.88
N THR A 106 -41.00 -27.62 7.16
CA THR A 106 -40.87 -28.38 5.90
C THR A 106 -41.97 -29.39 5.65
N LYS A 107 -42.69 -29.32 4.51
CA LYS A 107 -43.59 -30.34 3.89
C LYS A 107 -44.71 -30.97 4.75
N ASN A 108 -44.48 -31.23 6.03
CA ASN A 108 -45.35 -31.81 7.03
C ASN A 108 -46.45 -30.83 7.43
N ALA A 109 -46.18 -29.53 7.58
CA ALA A 109 -47.23 -28.56 7.91
C ALA A 109 -48.31 -28.45 6.81
N LYS A 110 -47.92 -28.37 5.53
CA LYS A 110 -48.89 -28.38 4.40
C LYS A 110 -49.63 -29.71 4.29
N SER A 111 -48.95 -30.83 4.55
CA SER A 111 -49.57 -32.16 4.52
C SER A 111 -50.53 -32.37 5.69
N ALA A 112 -50.18 -31.85 6.88
CA ALA A 112 -51.00 -31.89 8.08
C ALA A 112 -52.21 -30.94 7.97
N THR A 113 -52.04 -29.74 7.40
CA THR A 113 -53.18 -28.84 7.10
C THR A 113 -54.16 -29.51 6.15
N LYS A 114 -53.65 -30.17 5.10
CA LYS A 114 -54.49 -30.94 4.17
C LYS A 114 -55.15 -32.16 4.86
N LEU A 115 -54.48 -32.78 5.82
CA LEU A 115 -55.04 -33.87 6.63
C LEU A 115 -56.14 -33.37 7.57
N ILE A 116 -55.96 -32.20 8.18
CA ILE A 116 -56.97 -31.50 9.00
C ILE A 116 -58.21 -31.21 8.15
N ASP A 117 -58.03 -30.67 6.93
CA ASP A 117 -59.14 -30.41 6.00
C ASP A 117 -59.88 -31.70 5.64
N ILE A 118 -59.15 -32.80 5.42
CA ILE A 118 -59.74 -34.13 5.18
C ILE A 118 -60.50 -34.62 6.41
N LEU A 119 -59.94 -34.52 7.61
CA LEU A 119 -60.58 -34.95 8.87
C LEU A 119 -61.86 -34.13 9.15
N LYS A 120 -61.83 -32.82 8.92
CA LYS A 120 -63.01 -31.94 8.99
C LYS A 120 -64.07 -32.35 7.96
N SER A 121 -63.68 -32.65 6.72
CA SER A 121 -64.60 -33.11 5.66
C SER A 121 -65.22 -34.49 5.95
N GLN A 122 -64.55 -35.32 6.75
CA GLN A 122 -65.02 -36.64 7.19
C GLN A 122 -65.84 -36.59 8.50
N GLY A 123 -66.08 -35.41 9.07
CA GLY A 123 -66.83 -35.23 10.32
C GLY A 123 -66.07 -35.62 11.60
N LYS A 124 -64.75 -35.87 11.50
CA LYS A 124 -63.86 -36.20 12.62
C LYS A 124 -63.32 -34.93 13.28
N LEU A 125 -64.23 -34.14 13.85
CA LEU A 125 -63.90 -32.81 14.40
C LEU A 125 -62.94 -32.87 15.58
N ASP A 126 -63.04 -33.89 16.44
CA ASP A 126 -62.16 -34.03 17.62
C ASP A 126 -60.72 -34.41 17.22
N GLU A 127 -60.55 -35.28 16.22
CA GLU A 127 -59.23 -35.64 15.68
C GLU A 127 -58.59 -34.46 14.93
N ALA A 128 -59.39 -33.68 14.20
CA ALA A 128 -58.93 -32.46 13.55
C ALA A 128 -58.51 -31.41 14.58
N ALA A 129 -59.27 -31.21 15.65
CA ALA A 129 -58.96 -30.27 16.72
C ALA A 129 -57.71 -30.69 17.51
N ALA A 130 -57.52 -31.99 17.77
CA ALA A 130 -56.32 -32.51 18.42
C ALA A 130 -55.06 -32.28 17.57
N LEU A 131 -55.15 -32.53 16.26
CA LEU A 131 -54.04 -32.30 15.34
C LEU A 131 -53.74 -30.80 15.14
N GLU A 132 -54.79 -29.95 15.15
CA GLU A 132 -54.62 -28.48 15.16
C GLU A 132 -53.94 -28.00 16.43
N ALA A 133 -54.29 -28.56 17.60
CA ALA A 133 -53.64 -28.23 18.87
C ALA A 133 -52.17 -28.67 18.89
N GLU A 134 -51.87 -29.88 18.40
CA GLU A 134 -50.49 -30.40 18.30
C GLU A 134 -49.62 -29.59 17.32
N MET A 135 -50.22 -29.08 16.23
CA MET A 135 -49.54 -28.18 15.30
C MET A 135 -49.30 -26.80 15.89
N ALA A 136 -50.24 -26.27 16.67
CA ALA A 136 -50.09 -24.99 17.36
C ALA A 136 -49.04 -25.07 18.50
N GLU A 137 -48.94 -26.21 19.18
CA GLU A 137 -47.98 -26.45 20.26
C GLU A 137 -46.54 -26.59 19.74
N ASN A 138 -46.37 -27.07 18.50
CA ASN A 138 -45.07 -27.17 17.81
C ASN A 138 -44.76 -25.99 16.87
N ASP A 139 -45.54 -24.90 16.94
CA ASP A 139 -45.28 -23.69 16.14
C ASP A 139 -44.15 -22.87 16.78
N GLU A 140 -42.94 -23.08 16.28
CA GLU A 140 -41.74 -22.38 16.75
C GLU A 140 -41.83 -20.86 16.57
N ASP A 141 -42.44 -20.40 15.47
CA ASP A 141 -42.62 -18.97 15.22
C ASP A 141 -43.60 -18.36 16.22
N ALA A 142 -44.71 -19.06 16.52
CA ALA A 142 -45.66 -18.64 17.54
C ALA A 142 -45.01 -18.58 18.94
N ARG A 143 -44.13 -19.54 19.27
CA ARG A 143 -43.36 -19.52 20.53
C ARG A 143 -42.47 -18.28 20.62
N LEU A 144 -41.74 -17.95 19.55
CA LEU A 144 -40.90 -16.75 19.50
C LEU A 144 -41.73 -15.47 19.64
N VAL A 145 -42.88 -15.39 18.95
CA VAL A 145 -43.81 -14.25 19.05
C VAL A 145 -44.35 -14.11 20.48
N HIS A 146 -44.71 -15.21 21.13
CA HIS A 146 -45.20 -15.22 22.50
C HIS A 146 -44.14 -14.77 23.51
N ALA A 147 -42.92 -15.32 23.43
CA ALA A 147 -41.79 -14.90 24.26
C ALA A 147 -41.47 -13.41 24.08
N THR A 148 -41.42 -12.94 22.83
CA THR A 148 -41.21 -11.52 22.49
C THR A 148 -42.28 -10.62 23.11
N THR A 149 -43.56 -11.01 22.98
CA THR A 149 -44.71 -10.26 23.52
C THR A 149 -44.69 -10.22 25.04
N ASN A 150 -44.42 -11.35 25.70
CA ASN A 150 -44.40 -11.46 27.15
C ASN A 150 -43.25 -10.69 27.79
N SER A 151 -42.09 -10.69 27.14
CA SER A 151 -40.92 -9.95 27.59
C SER A 151 -41.15 -8.43 27.48
N GLY A 152 -41.76 -7.97 26.40
CA GLY A 152 -42.24 -6.58 26.24
C GLY A 152 -41.13 -5.52 26.11
N ASN A 153 -39.87 -5.94 26.01
CA ASN A 153 -38.68 -5.08 25.87
C ASN A 153 -37.70 -5.59 24.80
N VAL A 154 -38.19 -6.40 23.85
CA VAL A 154 -37.40 -7.00 22.78
C VAL A 154 -37.43 -6.13 21.53
N PHE A 155 -36.26 -5.81 20.98
CA PHE A 155 -36.06 -5.04 19.77
C PHE A 155 -35.65 -5.96 18.62
N MET A 156 -36.24 -5.74 17.45
CA MET A 156 -36.00 -6.55 16.26
C MET A 156 -35.46 -5.69 15.11
N PRO A 157 -34.60 -6.28 14.25
CA PRO A 157 -33.91 -5.53 13.23
C PRO A 157 -34.75 -5.43 11.96
N MET A 158 -34.57 -4.33 11.24
CA MET A 158 -35.04 -4.13 9.87
C MET A 158 -33.83 -3.92 8.94
N PHE A 159 -34.05 -4.11 7.65
CA PHE A 159 -33.08 -3.77 6.61
C PHE A 159 -33.71 -2.90 5.55
N PHE A 160 -32.92 -2.09 4.86
CA PHE A 160 -33.39 -1.32 3.72
C PHE A 160 -32.49 -1.45 2.50
N ASP A 161 -33.11 -1.29 1.33
CA ASP A 161 -32.39 -1.14 0.06
C ASP A 161 -32.21 0.35 -0.21
N ALA A 162 -30.96 0.82 -0.22
CA ALA A 162 -30.64 2.23 -0.43
C ALA A 162 -30.97 2.67 -1.87
N GLY A 163 -31.52 3.87 -2.04
CA GLY A 163 -31.71 4.47 -3.36
C GLY A 163 -32.60 5.71 -3.35
N VAL A 164 -32.56 6.47 -4.45
CA VAL A 164 -33.30 7.73 -4.58
C VAL A 164 -34.74 7.47 -5.03
N PRO A 165 -35.76 7.88 -4.27
CA PRO A 165 -37.15 7.68 -4.65
C PRO A 165 -37.51 8.58 -5.83
N LEU A 166 -37.91 7.99 -6.96
CA LEU A 166 -38.36 8.72 -8.16
C LEU A 166 -39.87 8.97 -8.20
N GLY A 167 -40.64 8.36 -7.28
CA GLY A 167 -42.10 8.34 -7.32
C GLY A 167 -42.74 8.03 -5.96
N ARG A 168 -43.86 7.29 -5.99
CA ARG A 168 -44.54 6.77 -4.78
C ARG A 168 -44.05 5.36 -4.46
N PRO A 169 -44.17 4.90 -3.20
CA PRO A 169 -43.78 3.54 -2.87
C PRO A 169 -44.70 2.53 -3.54
N ASP A 170 -44.17 1.35 -3.87
CA ASP A 170 -44.92 0.24 -4.48
C ASP A 170 -46.01 -0.31 -3.53
N SER A 171 -45.82 -0.17 -2.22
CA SER A 171 -46.78 -0.55 -1.19
C SER A 171 -46.71 0.41 0.00
N GLU A 172 -47.83 0.63 0.67
CA GLU A 172 -47.85 1.44 1.89
C GLU A 172 -47.12 0.73 3.03
N LEU A 173 -46.41 1.51 3.85
CA LEU A 173 -45.76 0.98 5.04
C LEU A 173 -46.79 0.40 6.00
N PRO A 174 -46.61 -0.85 6.48
CA PRO A 174 -47.46 -1.43 7.49
C PRO A 174 -47.60 -0.53 8.73
N ALA A 175 -48.76 -0.58 9.39
CA ALA A 175 -49.08 0.30 10.51
C ALA A 175 -48.13 0.15 11.71
N TYR A 176 -47.47 -1.00 11.87
CA TYR A 176 -46.48 -1.22 12.94
C TYR A 176 -45.14 -0.53 12.63
N ILE A 177 -44.69 -0.51 11.37
CA ILE A 177 -43.48 0.24 10.96
C ILE A 177 -43.77 1.74 10.94
N SER A 178 -44.95 2.13 10.44
CA SER A 178 -45.36 3.54 10.39
C SER A 178 -45.37 4.21 11.77
N ARG A 179 -45.62 3.45 12.85
CA ARG A 179 -45.57 3.94 14.24
C ARG A 179 -44.15 4.21 14.73
N MET A 180 -43.14 3.63 14.09
CA MET A 180 -41.73 3.88 14.40
C MET A 180 -41.20 5.12 13.67
N SER A 181 -42.02 5.78 12.84
CA SER A 181 -41.60 6.99 12.15
C SER A 181 -41.44 8.15 13.13
N ILE A 182 -40.34 8.88 12.97
CA ILE A 182 -40.12 10.15 13.67
C ILE A 182 -40.86 11.24 12.89
N GLU A 183 -41.82 11.90 13.54
CA GLU A 183 -42.66 12.93 12.91
C GLU A 183 -42.23 14.36 13.23
N SER A 184 -41.49 14.56 14.33
CA SER A 184 -41.02 15.87 14.76
C SER A 184 -39.79 16.28 13.97
N ILE A 185 -39.94 17.29 13.11
CA ILE A 185 -38.88 17.82 12.24
C ILE A 185 -38.56 19.25 12.68
N GLY A 186 -37.28 19.61 12.71
CA GLY A 186 -36.77 20.95 12.98
C GLY A 186 -37.20 21.98 11.93
N ASP A 187 -37.19 23.25 12.30
CA ASP A 187 -37.75 24.33 11.49
C ASP A 187 -36.84 24.76 10.31
N ASP A 188 -35.56 24.39 10.33
CA ASP A 188 -34.52 24.88 9.42
C ASP A 188 -33.65 23.75 8.84
N PRO A 189 -34.17 22.98 7.86
CA PRO A 189 -33.40 21.92 7.21
C PRO A 189 -32.28 22.50 6.35
N VAL A 190 -31.09 21.88 6.40
CA VAL A 190 -29.96 22.28 5.55
C VAL A 190 -30.22 21.86 4.10
N GLU A 191 -30.17 22.79 3.16
CA GLU A 191 -30.45 22.54 1.75
C GLU A 191 -29.44 21.53 1.14
N GLY A 192 -29.95 20.48 0.49
CA GLY A 192 -29.13 19.40 -0.08
C GLY A 192 -28.59 18.39 0.94
N ALA A 193 -28.90 18.54 2.22
CA ALA A 193 -28.58 17.59 3.29
C ALA A 193 -29.83 16.78 3.68
N GLY A 194 -29.62 15.60 4.24
CA GLY A 194 -30.70 14.75 4.73
C GLY A 194 -30.31 13.28 4.84
N PRO A 195 -31.11 12.48 5.54
CA PRO A 195 -30.82 11.08 5.76
C PRO A 195 -30.76 10.31 4.44
N LEU A 196 -30.04 9.18 4.47
CA LEU A 196 -30.05 8.21 3.37
C LEU A 196 -31.48 7.85 2.99
N SER A 197 -31.72 7.66 1.71
CA SER A 197 -33.05 7.28 1.21
C SER A 197 -33.14 5.78 1.00
N ALA A 198 -34.25 5.20 1.45
CA ALA A 198 -34.62 3.80 1.24
C ALA A 198 -35.68 3.66 0.14
N LEU A 199 -35.48 2.72 -0.77
CA LEU A 199 -36.47 2.31 -1.77
C LEU A 199 -37.41 1.24 -1.22
N LYS A 200 -36.88 0.36 -0.38
CA LYS A 200 -37.60 -0.78 0.18
C LYS A 200 -37.17 -1.02 1.63
N ILE A 201 -38.13 -1.41 2.47
CA ILE A 201 -37.91 -1.82 3.85
C ILE A 201 -38.23 -3.31 3.97
N HIS A 202 -37.29 -4.07 4.51
CA HIS A 202 -37.43 -5.47 4.87
C HIS A 202 -37.57 -5.54 6.39
N ALA A 203 -38.75 -5.87 6.87
CA ALA A 203 -39.02 -6.08 8.29
C ALA A 203 -39.04 -7.59 8.62
N PRO A 204 -38.97 -7.95 9.91
CA PRO A 204 -39.30 -9.31 10.31
C PRO A 204 -40.72 -9.67 9.89
N PHE A 205 -41.04 -10.97 9.84
CA PHE A 205 -42.40 -11.40 9.52
C PHE A 205 -43.44 -10.74 10.44
N ASP A 206 -44.60 -10.40 9.88
CA ASP A 206 -45.57 -9.47 10.45
C ASP A 206 -45.92 -9.69 11.93
N ASP A 207 -46.11 -10.94 12.36
CA ASP A 207 -46.54 -11.23 13.73
C ASP A 207 -45.42 -10.96 14.75
N LEU A 208 -44.16 -11.23 14.38
CA LEU A 208 -43.01 -10.91 15.21
C LEU A 208 -42.76 -9.40 15.23
N ALA A 209 -42.89 -8.73 14.09
CA ALA A 209 -42.72 -7.28 14.01
C ALA A 209 -43.77 -6.52 14.85
N LYS A 210 -44.99 -7.05 14.99
CA LYS A 210 -46.03 -6.51 15.87
C LYS A 210 -45.79 -6.79 17.36
N ALA A 211 -45.14 -7.92 17.67
CA ALA A 211 -44.83 -8.35 19.03
C ALA A 211 -43.61 -7.61 19.63
N ALA A 212 -42.68 -7.19 18.78
CA ALA A 212 -41.48 -6.45 19.20
C ALA A 212 -41.85 -5.12 19.89
N ALA A 213 -41.10 -4.78 20.94
CA ALA A 213 -41.21 -3.51 21.65
C ALA A 213 -40.75 -2.32 20.80
N GLY A 214 -39.84 -2.56 19.86
CA GLY A 214 -39.37 -1.59 18.89
C GLY A 214 -38.72 -2.25 17.68
N LEU A 215 -38.68 -1.51 16.57
CA LEU A 215 -38.02 -1.89 15.33
C LEU A 215 -37.03 -0.80 14.94
N GLY A 216 -35.87 -1.18 14.42
CA GLY A 216 -34.92 -0.24 13.83
C GLY A 216 -34.03 -0.93 12.83
N PHE A 217 -33.45 -0.18 11.89
CA PHE A 217 -32.57 -0.78 10.89
C PHE A 217 -31.16 -1.04 11.44
N LEU A 218 -30.47 -2.01 10.84
CA LEU A 218 -29.07 -2.37 11.14
C LEU A 218 -28.12 -2.15 9.95
N ASN A 219 -28.59 -1.54 8.87
CA ASN A 219 -27.75 -1.25 7.72
C ASN A 219 -26.56 -0.36 8.13
N VAL A 220 -25.36 -0.87 7.86
CA VAL A 220 -24.11 -0.12 7.97
C VAL A 220 -23.72 0.49 6.62
N VAL A 221 -22.94 1.56 6.65
CA VAL A 221 -22.43 2.23 5.45
C VAL A 221 -20.92 2.34 5.54
N PHE A 222 -20.23 1.61 4.68
CA PHE A 222 -18.78 1.62 4.58
C PHE A 222 -18.29 2.86 3.85
N ASP A 223 -17.16 3.41 4.31
CA ASP A 223 -16.42 4.41 3.55
C ASP A 223 -15.75 3.78 2.30
N ALA A 224 -15.22 4.62 1.41
CA ALA A 224 -14.61 4.17 0.15
C ALA A 224 -13.40 3.23 0.33
N ASP A 225 -12.80 3.20 1.51
CA ASP A 225 -11.70 2.30 1.89
C ASP A 225 -12.17 1.01 2.59
N GLY A 226 -13.49 0.82 2.75
CA GLY A 226 -14.08 -0.37 3.36
C GLY A 226 -14.11 -0.35 4.89
N VAL A 227 -13.73 0.77 5.52
CA VAL A 227 -13.76 0.92 6.98
C VAL A 227 -15.13 1.48 7.40
N LEU A 228 -15.66 0.97 8.51
CA LEU A 228 -16.91 1.38 9.12
C LEU A 228 -16.64 2.44 10.20
N ARG A 229 -16.83 3.71 9.84
CA ARG A 229 -16.63 4.86 10.75
C ARG A 229 -17.91 5.53 11.21
N THR A 230 -19.03 5.26 10.54
CA THR A 230 -20.28 5.97 10.77
C THR A 230 -21.48 5.04 10.78
N GLU A 231 -22.45 5.32 11.65
CA GLU A 231 -23.77 4.69 11.62
C GLU A 231 -24.84 5.72 11.21
N PRO A 232 -25.67 5.46 10.19
CA PRO A 232 -26.84 6.29 9.93
C PRO A 232 -27.84 6.13 11.08
N LEU A 233 -28.26 7.24 11.70
CA LEU A 233 -29.24 7.18 12.80
C LEU A 233 -30.69 7.13 12.29
N VAL A 234 -30.91 7.65 11.08
CA VAL A 234 -32.23 7.77 10.46
C VAL A 234 -32.14 7.50 8.97
N VAL A 235 -33.15 6.85 8.42
CA VAL A 235 -33.33 6.65 6.98
C VAL A 235 -34.66 7.26 6.53
N GLY A 236 -34.64 7.96 5.40
CA GLY A 236 -35.82 8.51 4.75
C GLY A 236 -36.50 7.47 3.86
N TYR A 237 -37.80 7.26 4.04
CA TYR A 237 -38.64 6.41 3.19
C TYR A 237 -39.89 7.17 2.77
N PHE A 238 -39.93 7.65 1.52
CA PHE A 238 -41.09 8.35 0.93
C PHE A 238 -41.76 9.38 1.85
N GLY A 239 -40.97 10.23 2.51
CA GLY A 239 -41.44 11.28 3.42
C GLY A 239 -41.62 10.87 4.89
N LYS A 240 -41.35 9.61 5.22
CA LYS A 240 -41.23 9.13 6.60
C LYS A 240 -39.78 8.97 7.01
N PHE A 241 -39.49 9.08 8.30
CA PHE A 241 -38.14 8.97 8.85
C PHE A 241 -38.09 7.82 9.84
N LEU A 242 -37.37 6.75 9.50
CA LEU A 242 -37.28 5.56 10.33
C LEU A 242 -35.94 5.55 11.08
N PRO A 243 -35.91 5.20 12.38
CA PRO A 243 -34.69 5.18 13.19
C PRO A 243 -33.84 3.91 12.97
N SER A 244 -32.55 4.01 13.29
CA SER A 244 -31.70 2.83 13.50
C SER A 244 -32.12 2.08 14.75
N MET A 245 -31.71 0.82 14.86
CA MET A 245 -31.96 0.04 16.07
C MET A 245 -31.25 0.65 17.27
N SER A 246 -30.00 1.10 17.09
CA SER A 246 -29.21 1.78 18.13
C SER A 246 -29.91 3.02 18.69
N LEU A 247 -30.44 3.89 17.81
CA LEU A 247 -31.21 5.06 18.22
C LEU A 247 -32.50 4.68 18.95
N SER A 248 -33.23 3.69 18.45
CA SER A 248 -34.50 3.23 19.05
C SER A 248 -34.30 2.65 20.45
N MET A 249 -33.22 1.89 20.61
CA MET A 249 -32.80 1.28 21.86
C MET A 249 -32.35 2.32 22.88
N ALA A 250 -31.50 3.27 22.48
CA ALA A 250 -31.08 4.37 23.34
C ALA A 250 -32.26 5.26 23.78
N ALA A 251 -33.19 5.56 22.86
CA ALA A 251 -34.40 6.30 23.19
C ALA A 251 -35.24 5.59 24.26
N LYS A 252 -35.40 4.26 24.13
CA LYS A 252 -36.15 3.48 25.09
C LYS A 252 -35.46 3.40 26.46
N ASP A 253 -34.14 3.27 26.50
CA ASP A 253 -33.36 3.27 27.75
C ASP A 253 -33.56 4.57 28.53
N LEU A 254 -33.61 5.70 27.82
CA LEU A 254 -33.93 7.03 28.38
C LEU A 254 -35.42 7.24 28.66
N ASN A 255 -36.26 6.20 28.48
CA ASN A 255 -37.71 6.23 28.66
C ASN A 255 -38.42 7.27 27.77
N LEU A 256 -37.93 7.42 26.54
CA LEU A 256 -38.49 8.29 25.50
C LEU A 256 -39.21 7.46 24.42
N ASN A 257 -40.12 8.11 23.69
CA ASN A 257 -40.81 7.54 22.52
C ASN A 257 -40.39 8.27 21.24
N MET A 258 -40.81 7.77 20.08
CA MET A 258 -40.47 8.38 18.77
C MET A 258 -40.96 9.83 18.62
N ASN A 259 -41.98 10.24 19.36
CA ASN A 259 -42.48 11.63 19.37
C ASN A 259 -41.60 12.59 20.17
N ASP A 260 -40.76 12.05 21.07
CA ASP A 260 -39.83 12.83 21.90
C ASP A 260 -38.48 13.03 21.18
N ILE A 261 -38.34 12.46 19.98
CA ILE A 261 -37.17 12.62 19.10
C ILE A 261 -37.48 13.70 18.08
N ARG A 262 -36.61 14.71 17.96
CA ARG A 262 -36.73 15.77 16.95
C ARG A 262 -35.55 15.73 15.97
N LEU A 263 -35.86 15.78 14.68
CA LEU A 263 -34.85 15.71 13.62
C LEU A 263 -34.51 17.09 13.08
N ASN A 264 -33.29 17.56 13.34
CA ASN A 264 -32.72 18.74 12.71
C ASN A 264 -31.95 18.32 11.46
N ILE A 265 -32.65 18.23 10.32
CA ILE A 265 -32.14 17.66 9.07
C ILE A 265 -30.80 18.29 8.66
N GLY A 266 -29.76 17.44 8.60
CA GLY A 266 -28.40 17.79 8.23
C GLY A 266 -27.56 18.43 9.35
N ARG A 267 -28.04 18.40 10.60
CA ARG A 267 -27.35 18.99 11.77
C ARG A 267 -27.29 18.03 12.96
N SER A 268 -28.44 17.59 13.46
CA SER A 268 -28.49 16.79 14.69
C SER A 268 -29.81 16.02 14.87
N VAL A 269 -29.79 15.05 15.78
CA VAL A 269 -30.96 14.34 16.30
C VAL A 269 -31.10 14.70 17.78
N GLU A 270 -32.14 15.46 18.10
CA GLU A 270 -32.49 15.76 19.49
C GLU A 270 -33.26 14.56 20.07
N LEU A 271 -32.69 13.93 21.09
CA LEU A 271 -33.28 12.83 21.83
C LEU A 271 -33.67 13.32 23.23
N GLY A 272 -34.87 13.89 23.35
CA GLY A 272 -35.32 14.52 24.59
C GLY A 272 -34.51 15.77 24.93
N GLY A 273 -33.57 15.64 25.88
CA GLY A 273 -32.62 16.71 26.26
C GLY A 273 -31.22 16.56 25.68
N LEU A 274 -30.95 15.43 25.01
CA LEU A 274 -29.68 15.07 24.39
C LEU A 274 -29.65 15.61 22.96
N ASP A 275 -28.56 16.26 22.53
CA ASP A 275 -28.41 16.71 21.14
C ASP A 275 -27.29 15.90 20.45
N ILE A 276 -27.69 14.93 19.63
CA ILE A 276 -26.75 14.05 18.92
C ILE A 276 -26.35 14.73 17.62
N ILE A 277 -25.17 15.35 17.61
CA ILE A 277 -24.66 16.03 16.42
C ILE A 277 -24.32 14.99 15.34
N THR A 278 -24.83 15.21 14.13
CA THR A 278 -24.65 14.31 12.99
C THR A 278 -23.95 15.01 11.83
N ASP A 279 -23.49 14.24 10.86
CA ASP A 279 -23.10 14.79 9.57
C ASP A 279 -24.32 15.25 8.73
N SER A 280 -24.03 15.78 7.53
CA SER A 280 -25.07 16.20 6.57
C SER A 280 -26.01 15.07 6.11
N GLN A 281 -25.67 13.81 6.35
CA GLN A 281 -26.46 12.63 6.01
C GLN A 281 -27.11 11.99 7.25
N MET A 282 -27.14 12.68 8.38
CA MET A 282 -27.70 12.18 9.65
C MET A 282 -26.97 10.94 10.18
N ARG A 283 -25.66 10.85 9.94
CA ARG A 283 -24.80 9.78 10.45
C ARG A 283 -24.03 10.23 11.69
N LEU A 284 -23.89 9.31 12.63
CA LEU A 284 -23.11 9.45 13.85
C LEU A 284 -21.69 8.91 13.62
N PHE A 285 -20.68 9.58 14.17
CA PHE A 285 -19.34 9.04 14.33
C PHE A 285 -19.18 8.52 15.77
N PRO A 286 -19.38 7.22 16.03
CA PRO A 286 -19.37 6.69 17.39
C PRO A 286 -17.97 6.74 18.00
N ALA A 287 -17.91 6.83 19.33
CA ALA A 287 -16.71 6.45 20.07
C ALA A 287 -16.62 4.93 20.18
N PHE A 288 -15.40 4.43 20.29
CA PHE A 288 -15.13 3.02 20.50
C PHE A 288 -14.66 2.81 21.93
N HIS A 289 -15.28 1.83 22.58
CA HIS A 289 -15.08 1.57 24.00
C HIS A 289 -14.25 0.29 24.17
N GLU A 290 -13.15 0.31 24.93
CA GLU A 290 -12.22 -0.83 25.03
C GLU A 290 -12.06 -1.40 26.45
N ILE A 291 -11.94 -2.73 26.52
CA ILE A 291 -11.09 -3.48 27.44
C ILE A 291 -10.14 -4.34 26.57
N PRO A 292 -8.85 -4.54 26.92
CA PRO A 292 -7.96 -5.39 26.12
C PRO A 292 -8.53 -6.79 25.92
N GLY A 293 -8.83 -7.16 24.66
CA GLY A 293 -9.30 -8.48 24.24
C GLY A 293 -10.79 -8.59 23.86
N SER A 294 -11.64 -7.66 24.28
CA SER A 294 -13.03 -7.51 23.84
C SER A 294 -13.64 -6.23 24.42
N SER A 295 -14.44 -5.52 23.63
CA SER A 295 -15.03 -4.23 24.04
C SER A 295 -16.05 -4.38 25.16
N TYR A 296 -16.78 -5.49 25.26
CA TYR A 296 -17.90 -5.67 26.22
C TYR A 296 -17.77 -6.98 27.02
N LYS A 297 -18.71 -7.22 27.94
CA LYS A 297 -18.84 -8.55 28.56
C LYS A 297 -19.60 -9.48 27.62
N HIS A 298 -18.91 -10.52 27.18
CA HIS A 298 -19.39 -11.56 26.29
C HIS A 298 -19.80 -12.81 27.09
N PHE A 299 -20.91 -13.41 26.70
CA PHE A 299 -21.46 -14.61 27.30
C PHE A 299 -21.84 -15.61 26.21
N PRO A 300 -21.26 -16.82 26.17
CA PRO A 300 -21.65 -17.84 25.19
C PRO A 300 -23.14 -18.17 25.32
N PHE A 301 -23.86 -18.21 24.20
CA PHE A 301 -25.29 -18.47 24.16
C PHE A 301 -25.67 -19.76 24.89
N HIS A 302 -24.89 -20.83 24.72
CA HIS A 302 -25.20 -22.11 25.36
C HIS A 302 -25.08 -22.08 26.88
N GLU A 303 -24.14 -21.32 27.45
CA GLU A 303 -23.94 -21.23 28.91
C GLU A 303 -25.08 -20.45 29.58
N VAL A 304 -25.60 -19.43 28.89
CA VAL A 304 -26.79 -18.70 29.37
C VAL A 304 -28.03 -19.58 29.29
N LEU A 305 -28.20 -20.32 28.19
CA LEU A 305 -29.34 -21.20 27.99
C LEU A 305 -29.35 -22.40 28.94
N SER A 306 -28.18 -22.98 29.25
CA SER A 306 -28.06 -24.11 30.18
C SER A 306 -28.22 -23.70 31.65
N GLY A 307 -28.19 -22.40 31.95
CA GLY A 307 -28.23 -21.85 33.30
C GLY A 307 -26.89 -21.89 34.04
N GLU A 308 -25.78 -22.18 33.35
CA GLU A 308 -24.42 -22.05 33.89
C GLU A 308 -24.13 -20.60 34.27
N ILE A 309 -24.60 -19.66 33.44
CA ILE A 309 -24.63 -18.24 33.77
C ILE A 309 -26.00 -17.91 34.37
N PRO A 310 -26.08 -17.47 35.64
CA PRO A 310 -27.35 -17.16 36.26
C PRO A 310 -28.06 -15.98 35.57
N ALA A 311 -29.37 -16.11 35.33
CA ALA A 311 -30.18 -15.06 34.73
C ALA A 311 -30.11 -13.70 35.47
N SER A 312 -29.81 -13.73 36.79
CA SER A 312 -29.58 -12.52 37.59
C SER A 312 -28.46 -11.61 37.08
N ASN A 313 -27.53 -12.13 36.29
CA ASN A 313 -26.43 -11.36 35.71
C ASN A 313 -26.90 -10.34 34.67
N PHE A 314 -28.11 -10.52 34.13
CA PHE A 314 -28.70 -9.65 33.11
C PHE A 314 -29.65 -8.60 33.69
N LYS A 315 -29.84 -8.57 35.02
CA LYS A 315 -30.76 -7.65 35.67
C LYS A 315 -30.41 -6.19 35.37
N ASP A 316 -31.42 -5.43 34.91
CA ASP A 316 -31.32 -4.01 34.57
C ASP A 316 -30.30 -3.67 33.46
N LYS A 317 -29.84 -4.68 32.71
CA LYS A 317 -28.86 -4.52 31.62
C LYS A 317 -29.49 -4.47 30.22
N ILE A 318 -28.77 -3.82 29.31
CA ILE A 318 -29.00 -3.90 27.87
C ILE A 318 -28.30 -5.17 27.37
N VAL A 319 -29.06 -6.10 26.83
CA VAL A 319 -28.55 -7.37 26.30
C VAL A 319 -28.64 -7.37 24.79
N LEU A 320 -27.54 -7.62 24.10
CA LEU A 320 -27.52 -7.81 22.65
C LEU A 320 -27.23 -9.27 22.33
N ILE A 321 -28.01 -9.87 21.44
CA ILE A 321 -27.83 -11.27 20.99
C ILE A 321 -27.42 -11.22 19.53
N GLY A 322 -26.26 -11.76 19.18
CA GLY A 322 -25.74 -11.67 17.81
C GLY A 322 -24.83 -12.83 17.42
N VAL A 323 -24.59 -12.97 16.12
CA VAL A 323 -23.70 -14.00 15.56
C VAL A 323 -22.26 -13.52 15.57
N THR A 324 -21.41 -14.21 16.32
CA THR A 324 -19.97 -13.91 16.45
C THR A 324 -19.08 -15.11 16.09
N GLY A 325 -19.66 -16.27 15.79
CA GLY A 325 -18.95 -17.46 15.31
C GLY A 325 -18.17 -17.24 14.00
N THR A 326 -17.06 -17.96 13.86
CA THR A 326 -16.08 -17.76 12.79
C THR A 326 -16.69 -18.07 11.41
N GLY A 327 -16.76 -17.06 10.54
CA GLY A 327 -17.29 -17.22 9.18
C GLY A 327 -18.82 -17.30 9.08
N LEU A 328 -19.55 -17.03 10.16
CA LEU A 328 -21.02 -17.01 10.21
C LEU A 328 -21.60 -15.61 10.40
N GLY A 329 -20.88 -14.71 11.07
CA GLY A 329 -21.24 -13.30 11.23
C GLY A 329 -20.51 -12.38 10.25
N GLU A 330 -21.14 -11.25 9.92
CA GLU A 330 -20.47 -10.16 9.22
C GLU A 330 -19.51 -9.46 10.20
N THR A 331 -18.24 -9.39 9.83
CA THR A 331 -17.23 -8.62 10.57
C THR A 331 -16.83 -7.41 9.76
N SER A 332 -16.62 -6.29 10.43
CA SER A 332 -16.28 -5.02 9.82
C SER A 332 -14.94 -4.52 10.34
N ILE A 333 -14.18 -3.85 9.46
CA ILE A 333 -12.99 -3.10 9.86
C ILE A 333 -13.48 -1.77 10.44
N THR A 334 -12.99 -1.42 11.62
CA THR A 334 -13.28 -0.16 12.32
C THR A 334 -11.97 0.60 12.58
N PRO A 335 -12.03 1.88 12.96
CA PRO A 335 -10.84 2.66 13.34
C PRO A 335 -9.94 2.01 14.40
N VAL A 336 -10.50 1.17 15.28
CA VAL A 336 -9.79 0.57 16.41
C VAL A 336 -9.47 -0.91 16.22
N GLU A 337 -10.29 -1.64 15.46
CA GLU A 337 -10.17 -3.08 15.31
C GLU A 337 -10.50 -3.54 13.88
N ASN A 338 -9.72 -4.51 13.37
CA ASN A 338 -9.88 -5.03 12.01
C ASN A 338 -11.01 -6.06 11.86
N TYR A 339 -11.51 -6.63 12.96
CA TYR A 339 -12.50 -7.71 12.97
C TYR A 339 -13.55 -7.49 14.07
N MET A 340 -14.30 -6.40 13.98
CA MET A 340 -15.40 -6.14 14.91
C MET A 340 -16.68 -6.80 14.43
N SER A 341 -17.37 -7.53 15.31
CA SER A 341 -18.69 -8.11 15.00
C SER A 341 -19.76 -7.02 14.88
N GLY A 342 -20.79 -7.25 14.05
CA GLY A 342 -21.91 -6.29 13.92
C GLY A 342 -22.57 -5.95 15.27
N VAL A 343 -22.75 -6.95 16.13
CA VAL A 343 -23.36 -6.76 17.46
C VAL A 343 -22.50 -5.90 18.38
N GLU A 344 -21.17 -6.05 18.32
CA GLU A 344 -20.23 -5.24 19.09
C GLU A 344 -20.13 -3.80 18.56
N TYR A 345 -20.23 -3.63 17.24
CA TYR A 345 -20.35 -2.30 16.64
C TYR A 345 -21.62 -1.58 17.14
N HIS A 346 -22.78 -2.26 17.11
CA HIS A 346 -24.03 -1.69 17.64
C HIS A 346 -23.95 -1.39 19.14
N ALA A 347 -23.26 -2.21 19.93
CA ALA A 347 -23.00 -1.93 21.35
C ALA A 347 -22.24 -0.61 21.52
N ASN A 348 -21.19 -0.39 20.73
CA ASN A 348 -20.43 0.87 20.71
C ASN A 348 -21.29 2.06 20.34
N VAL A 349 -22.19 1.93 19.36
CA VAL A 349 -23.08 3.03 18.98
C VAL A 349 -24.11 3.35 20.06
N ILE A 350 -24.74 2.32 20.65
CA ILE A 350 -25.68 2.51 21.76
C ILE A 350 -24.98 3.21 22.93
N GLN A 351 -23.79 2.74 23.34
CA GLN A 351 -23.05 3.38 24.42
C GLN A 351 -22.66 4.82 24.06
N SER A 352 -22.18 5.05 22.84
CA SER A 352 -21.82 6.40 22.35
C SER A 352 -22.98 7.39 22.48
N ILE A 353 -24.21 6.96 22.16
CA ILE A 353 -25.41 7.80 22.31
C ILE A 353 -25.72 8.06 23.79
N LEU A 354 -25.68 7.02 24.63
CA LEU A 354 -26.03 7.13 26.05
C LEU A 354 -25.02 7.93 26.87
N ASP A 355 -23.74 7.87 26.52
CA ASP A 355 -22.64 8.52 27.22
C ASP A 355 -22.25 9.89 26.63
N GLU A 356 -22.95 10.35 25.58
CA GLU A 356 -22.61 11.57 24.81
C GLU A 356 -21.18 11.53 24.23
N ALA A 357 -20.68 10.33 23.97
CA ALA A 357 -19.33 10.08 23.50
C ALA A 357 -19.33 9.82 21.99
N PHE A 358 -19.21 10.87 21.20
CA PHE A 358 -19.16 10.77 19.74
C PHE A 358 -18.31 11.89 19.13
N PHE A 359 -17.79 11.64 17.94
CA PHE A 359 -17.01 12.62 17.20
C PHE A 359 -17.92 13.49 16.34
N VAL A 360 -17.60 14.77 16.25
CA VAL A 360 -18.41 15.74 15.51
C VAL A 360 -17.58 16.44 14.46
N GLN A 361 -18.21 16.72 13.32
CA GLN A 361 -17.68 17.63 12.30
C GLN A 361 -18.62 18.85 12.21
N PRO A 362 -18.43 19.88 13.04
CA PRO A 362 -19.28 21.05 13.03
C PRO A 362 -19.26 21.77 11.68
N THR A 363 -20.38 22.36 11.26
CA THR A 363 -20.48 23.04 9.95
C THR A 363 -19.51 24.21 9.77
N TRP A 364 -19.05 24.82 10.87
CA TRP A 364 -18.06 25.90 10.82
C TRP A 364 -16.64 25.41 10.48
N THR A 365 -16.34 24.11 10.65
CA THR A 365 -15.01 23.58 10.34
C THR A 365 -14.68 23.72 8.87
N SER A 366 -15.67 23.59 7.97
CA SER A 366 -15.46 23.78 6.53
C SER A 366 -14.94 25.18 6.18
N LEU A 367 -15.39 26.22 6.91
CA LEU A 367 -14.88 27.58 6.77
C LEU A 367 -13.43 27.71 7.25
N VAL A 368 -13.10 27.05 8.35
CA VAL A 368 -11.74 27.04 8.93
C VAL A 368 -10.78 26.26 8.03
N GLU A 369 -11.19 25.10 7.52
CA GLU A 369 -10.43 24.27 6.58
C GLU A 369 -10.11 25.05 5.30
N LEU A 370 -11.11 25.74 4.72
CA LEU A 370 -10.91 26.63 3.58
C LEU A 370 -9.93 27.77 3.90
N LEU A 371 -10.06 28.39 5.08
CA LEU A 371 -9.14 29.44 5.52
C LEU A 371 -7.70 28.90 5.65
N LEU A 372 -7.51 27.71 6.20
CA LEU A 372 -6.19 27.07 6.32
C LEU A 372 -5.57 26.81 4.95
N ILE A 373 -6.35 26.31 3.98
CA ILE A 373 -5.88 26.12 2.60
C ILE A 373 -5.44 27.45 1.98
N ILE A 374 -6.23 28.52 2.18
CA ILE A 374 -5.90 29.86 1.67
C ILE A 374 -4.63 30.41 2.36
N LEU A 375 -4.49 30.24 3.67
CA LEU A 375 -3.30 30.70 4.42
C LEU A 375 -2.03 29.97 3.97
N VAL A 376 -2.11 28.66 3.76
CA VAL A 376 -1.00 27.88 3.19
C VAL A 376 -0.69 28.35 1.76
N ALA A 377 -1.70 28.59 0.93
CA ALA A 377 -1.52 29.12 -0.41
C ALA A 377 -0.81 30.49 -0.42
N VAL A 378 -1.21 31.40 0.48
CA VAL A 378 -0.59 32.71 0.65
C VAL A 378 0.86 32.58 1.10
N TYR A 379 1.14 31.68 2.05
CA TYR A 379 2.51 31.38 2.50
C TYR A 379 3.38 30.88 1.34
N LEU A 380 2.90 29.89 0.57
CA LEU A 380 3.61 29.33 -0.58
C LEU A 380 3.87 30.37 -1.68
N CYS A 381 2.92 31.27 -1.94
CA CYS A 381 3.03 32.25 -3.01
C CYS A 381 3.86 33.49 -2.63
N LEU A 382 3.79 33.95 -1.38
CA LEU A 382 4.35 35.26 -0.97
C LEU A 382 5.55 35.15 -0.02
N ALA A 383 5.50 34.23 0.94
CA ALA A 383 6.52 34.11 1.99
C ALA A 383 7.66 33.18 1.55
N LEU A 384 7.32 31.97 1.08
CA LEU A 384 8.28 30.94 0.72
C LEU A 384 9.34 31.42 -0.30
N PRO A 385 9.00 32.13 -1.40
CA PRO A 385 9.99 32.57 -2.38
C PRO A 385 10.95 33.65 -1.87
N ARG A 386 10.66 34.27 -0.72
CA ARG A 386 11.50 35.32 -0.10
C ARG A 386 12.44 34.78 0.97
N MET A 387 12.33 33.50 1.31
CA MET A 387 13.09 32.87 2.39
C MET A 387 14.29 32.10 1.84
N GLY A 388 15.36 32.01 2.63
CA GLY A 388 16.49 31.13 2.30
C GLY A 388 16.07 29.66 2.44
N ALA A 389 16.69 28.76 1.65
CA ALA A 389 16.29 27.35 1.58
C ALA A 389 16.17 26.66 2.96
N LEU A 390 17.16 26.85 3.83
CA LEU A 390 17.14 26.26 5.19
C LEU A 390 15.99 26.82 6.04
N SER A 391 15.80 28.14 6.05
CA SER A 391 14.69 28.78 6.79
C SER A 391 13.32 28.37 6.25
N ALA A 392 13.20 28.24 4.93
CA ALA A 392 11.99 27.82 4.25
C ALA A 392 11.63 26.36 4.61
N ALA A 393 12.61 25.47 4.66
CA ALA A 393 12.42 24.08 5.07
C ALA A 393 11.99 23.97 6.55
N ILE A 394 12.66 24.68 7.46
CA ILE A 394 12.32 24.66 8.90
C ILE A 394 10.91 25.19 9.14
N VAL A 395 10.55 26.35 8.57
CA VAL A 395 9.22 26.94 8.76
C VAL A 395 8.13 26.07 8.14
N SER A 396 8.37 25.50 6.95
CA SER A 396 7.40 24.60 6.31
C SER A 396 7.23 23.30 7.11
N GLY A 397 8.32 22.75 7.68
CA GLY A 397 8.27 21.58 8.56
C GLY A 397 7.49 21.83 9.84
N LEU A 398 7.72 22.97 10.50
CA LEU A 398 6.98 23.36 11.71
C LEU A 398 5.50 23.59 11.43
N LEU A 399 5.15 24.26 10.32
CA LEU A 399 3.76 24.45 9.92
C LEU A 399 3.08 23.13 9.58
N PHE A 400 3.77 22.21 8.90
CA PHE A 400 3.24 20.88 8.60
C PHE A 400 2.95 20.08 9.87
N ALA A 401 3.93 19.99 10.78
CA ALA A 401 3.75 19.31 12.06
C ALA A 401 2.65 19.98 12.90
N GLY A 402 2.59 21.31 12.91
CA GLY A 402 1.57 22.07 13.61
C GLY A 402 0.15 21.81 13.08
N LEU A 403 -0.03 21.70 11.76
CA LEU A 403 -1.32 21.37 11.15
C LEU A 403 -1.79 19.97 11.58
N LEU A 404 -0.95 18.95 11.42
CA LEU A 404 -1.29 17.58 11.81
C LEU A 404 -1.54 17.45 13.32
N ALA A 405 -0.70 18.08 14.13
CA ALA A 405 -0.87 18.09 15.58
C ALA A 405 -2.18 18.79 15.97
N THR A 406 -2.56 19.88 15.31
CA THR A 406 -3.83 20.58 15.58
C THR A 406 -5.02 19.70 15.26
N GLY A 407 -5.04 19.04 14.09
CA GLY A 407 -6.12 18.10 13.72
C GLY A 407 -6.23 16.95 14.71
N PHE A 408 -5.09 16.32 15.06
CA PHE A 408 -5.04 15.22 16.02
C PHE A 408 -5.48 15.64 17.43
N LEU A 409 -5.00 16.80 17.92
CA LEU A 409 -5.35 17.29 19.26
C LEU A 409 -6.80 17.74 19.36
N MET A 410 -7.38 18.37 18.33
CA MET A 410 -8.81 18.71 18.31
C MET A 410 -9.68 17.46 18.33
N LEU A 411 -9.27 16.42 17.61
CA LEU A 411 -9.98 15.14 17.59
C LEU A 411 -9.91 14.43 18.95
N THR A 412 -8.72 14.38 19.57
CA THR A 412 -8.50 13.64 20.82
C THR A 412 -8.96 14.38 22.08
N LEU A 413 -8.78 15.71 22.16
CA LEU A 413 -9.11 16.50 23.34
C LEU A 413 -10.51 17.09 23.32
N SER A 414 -11.12 17.23 22.15
CA SER A 414 -12.41 17.90 21.99
C SER A 414 -13.43 17.11 21.17
N ALA A 415 -13.10 15.87 20.78
CA ALA A 415 -13.94 15.04 19.91
C ALA A 415 -14.36 15.74 18.60
N MET A 416 -13.58 16.74 18.14
CA MET A 416 -13.90 17.53 16.95
C MET A 416 -12.98 17.14 15.80
N TRP A 417 -13.58 16.66 14.72
CA TRP A 417 -12.85 16.33 13.51
C TRP A 417 -12.64 17.55 12.61
N LEU A 418 -11.43 18.11 12.66
CA LEU A 418 -10.98 19.21 11.80
C LEU A 418 -10.05 18.67 10.70
N GLN A 419 -10.45 18.83 9.43
CA GLN A 419 -9.70 18.22 8.31
C GLN A 419 -8.44 19.02 7.94
N THR A 420 -7.31 18.67 8.55
CA THR A 420 -6.05 19.43 8.42
C THR A 420 -5.03 18.77 7.49
N VAL A 421 -5.27 17.54 7.04
CA VAL A 421 -4.33 16.81 6.17
C VAL A 421 -4.29 17.45 4.79
N THR A 422 -5.43 17.91 4.25
CA THR A 422 -5.47 18.60 2.96
C THR A 422 -4.54 19.83 2.89
N PRO A 423 -4.64 20.83 3.80
CA PRO A 423 -3.70 21.96 3.81
C PRO A 423 -2.25 21.53 4.12
N ALA A 424 -2.04 20.47 4.91
CA ALA A 424 -0.70 19.94 5.19
C ALA A 424 -0.02 19.34 3.95
N ILE A 425 -0.75 18.60 3.12
CA ILE A 425 -0.24 18.05 1.85
C ILE A 425 0.02 19.17 0.85
N LEU A 426 -0.88 20.15 0.74
CA LEU A 426 -0.66 21.34 -0.09
C LEU A 426 0.67 22.02 0.27
N LEU A 427 0.95 22.17 1.57
CA LEU A 427 2.18 22.77 2.06
C LEU A 427 3.43 22.01 1.59
N ILE A 428 3.46 20.68 1.76
CA ILE A 428 4.61 19.85 1.36
C ILE A 428 4.80 19.85 -0.16
N LEU A 429 3.75 19.53 -0.92
CA LEU A 429 3.86 19.46 -2.38
C LEU A 429 4.17 20.83 -2.99
N GLY A 430 3.55 21.88 -2.47
CA GLY A 430 3.84 23.25 -2.86
C GLY A 430 5.29 23.63 -2.57
N HIS A 431 5.81 23.27 -1.39
CA HIS A 431 7.20 23.48 -1.02
C HIS A 431 8.16 22.78 -1.98
N ILE A 432 7.95 21.49 -2.25
CA ILE A 432 8.82 20.69 -3.14
C ILE A 432 8.83 21.26 -4.55
N LEU A 433 7.65 21.57 -5.11
CA LEU A 433 7.54 22.08 -6.49
C LEU A 433 8.21 23.45 -6.66
N LEU A 434 8.03 24.37 -5.70
CA LEU A 434 8.63 25.70 -5.76
C LEU A 434 10.15 25.64 -5.53
N SER A 435 10.62 24.83 -4.57
CA SER A 435 12.06 24.63 -4.32
C SER A 435 12.77 23.98 -5.51
N SER A 436 12.15 22.98 -6.16
CA SER A 436 12.68 22.33 -7.36
C SER A 436 12.85 23.33 -8.51
N LYS A 437 11.84 24.17 -8.77
CA LYS A 437 11.91 25.22 -9.80
C LYS A 437 13.03 26.23 -9.53
N HIS A 438 13.22 26.63 -8.28
CA HIS A 438 14.28 27.56 -7.90
C HIS A 438 15.66 26.98 -8.27
N HIS A 439 15.88 25.69 -7.99
CA HIS A 439 17.13 25.00 -8.31
C HIS A 439 17.45 25.01 -9.82
N PHE A 440 16.48 24.70 -10.67
CA PHE A 440 16.64 24.73 -12.13
C PHE A 440 16.87 26.15 -12.68
N ALA A 441 16.25 27.18 -12.08
CA ALA A 441 16.45 28.57 -12.51
C ALA A 441 17.87 29.09 -12.18
N THR A 442 18.47 28.63 -11.08
CA THR A 442 19.86 28.97 -10.72
C THR A 442 20.89 28.39 -11.68
N GLU A 443 20.65 27.20 -12.25
CA GLU A 443 21.55 26.59 -13.25
C GLU A 443 21.60 27.40 -14.57
N GLU A 444 20.47 27.93 -15.02
CA GLU A 444 20.38 28.75 -16.24
C GLU A 444 21.13 30.09 -16.09
N ALA A 445 21.14 30.65 -14.87
CA ALA A 445 21.90 31.85 -14.53
C ALA A 445 23.42 31.59 -14.44
N GLN A 446 23.83 30.43 -13.92
CA GLN A 446 25.24 30.01 -13.91
C GLN A 446 25.79 29.81 -15.34
N GLY A 447 24.96 29.38 -16.29
CA GLY A 447 25.33 29.25 -17.71
C GLY A 447 25.65 30.57 -18.43
N LYS A 448 25.16 31.72 -17.91
CA LYS A 448 25.51 33.04 -18.45
C LYS A 448 26.82 33.58 -17.87
N ILE A 449 27.05 33.32 -16.59
CA ILE A 449 28.29 33.71 -15.87
C ILE A 449 29.50 32.95 -16.44
N SER A 450 29.32 31.72 -16.94
CA SER A 450 30.39 30.95 -17.58
C SER A 450 30.82 31.51 -18.94
N ALA A 451 29.93 32.21 -19.67
CA ALA A 451 30.26 32.85 -20.95
C ALA A 451 31.16 34.10 -20.76
N ASP A 452 30.86 34.95 -19.78
CA ASP A 452 31.69 36.13 -19.45
C ASP A 452 33.09 35.72 -18.93
N SER A 453 33.17 34.59 -18.21
CA SER A 453 34.43 34.00 -17.76
C SER A 453 35.31 33.52 -18.92
N ALA A 454 34.71 33.04 -20.02
CA ALA A 454 35.46 32.57 -21.18
C ALA A 454 36.17 33.71 -21.93
N GLU A 455 35.52 34.87 -22.08
CA GLU A 455 36.14 36.03 -22.75
C GLU A 455 37.29 36.62 -21.93
N SER A 456 37.13 36.68 -20.60
CA SER A 456 38.21 37.09 -19.69
C SER A 456 39.41 36.15 -19.75
N ASN A 457 39.19 34.83 -19.84
CA ASN A 457 40.26 33.85 -19.97
C ASN A 457 41.00 33.98 -21.31
N ARG A 458 40.30 34.31 -22.40
CA ARG A 458 40.91 34.56 -23.71
C ARG A 458 41.87 35.75 -23.68
N MET A 459 41.47 36.86 -23.06
CA MET A 459 42.31 38.07 -22.94
C MET A 459 43.57 37.80 -22.10
N LEU A 460 43.43 37.05 -21.01
CA LEU A 460 44.57 36.61 -20.19
C LEU A 460 45.52 35.70 -20.96
N GLY A 461 45.00 34.78 -21.77
CA GLY A 461 45.80 33.91 -22.64
C GLY A 461 46.66 34.69 -23.63
N LEU A 462 46.09 35.69 -24.29
CA LEU A 462 46.81 36.58 -25.22
C LEU A 462 47.90 37.39 -24.52
N SER A 463 47.62 37.90 -23.32
CA SER A 463 48.61 38.62 -22.50
C SER A 463 49.80 37.71 -22.15
N PHE A 464 49.55 36.49 -21.66
CA PHE A 464 50.63 35.55 -21.32
C PHE A 464 51.45 35.13 -22.54
N GLN A 465 50.81 34.96 -23.70
CA GLN A 465 51.51 34.66 -24.95
C GLN A 465 52.46 35.79 -25.35
N SER A 466 52.01 37.06 -25.26
CA SER A 466 52.85 38.22 -25.59
C SER A 466 54.07 38.38 -24.67
N GLN A 467 53.97 37.89 -23.43
CA GLN A 467 55.05 37.89 -22.43
C GLN A 467 55.96 36.65 -22.54
N GLY A 468 55.68 35.75 -23.49
CA GLY A 468 56.46 34.53 -23.72
C GLY A 468 56.19 33.38 -22.74
N MET A 469 55.19 33.51 -21.87
CA MET A 469 54.71 32.49 -20.93
C MET A 469 53.69 31.56 -21.59
N LEU A 470 54.18 30.73 -22.51
CA LEU A 470 53.34 29.96 -23.44
C LEU A 470 52.49 28.87 -22.75
N ASP A 471 52.99 28.24 -21.69
CA ASP A 471 52.26 27.21 -20.94
C ASP A 471 51.02 27.79 -20.24
N MET A 472 51.19 28.95 -19.58
CA MET A 472 50.08 29.66 -18.94
C MET A 472 49.08 30.20 -19.96
N ALA A 473 49.55 30.61 -21.15
CA ALA A 473 48.66 31.00 -22.24
C ALA A 473 47.80 29.82 -22.71
N PHE A 474 48.39 28.63 -22.86
CA PHE A 474 47.66 27.42 -23.23
C PHE A 474 46.60 27.04 -22.19
N ASP A 475 46.95 27.06 -20.90
CA ASP A 475 46.02 26.77 -19.81
C ASP A 475 44.81 27.72 -19.75
N LYS A 476 45.00 28.98 -20.17
CA LYS A 476 43.91 29.97 -20.24
C LYS A 476 43.05 29.78 -21.48
N PHE A 477 43.64 29.49 -22.63
CA PHE A 477 42.87 29.21 -23.85
C PHE A 477 42.06 27.92 -23.77
N ARG A 478 42.54 26.88 -23.06
CA ARG A 478 41.79 25.62 -22.83
C ARG A 478 40.52 25.79 -22.00
N LYS A 479 40.41 26.88 -21.24
CA LYS A 479 39.23 27.22 -20.43
C LYS A 479 38.18 27.98 -21.23
N CYS A 480 38.46 28.28 -22.50
CA CYS A 480 37.54 28.96 -23.41
C CYS A 480 36.87 27.93 -24.34
N PRO A 481 35.59 28.12 -24.72
CA PRO A 481 34.96 27.28 -25.73
C PRO A 481 35.66 27.44 -27.10
N PRO A 482 35.74 26.37 -27.92
CA PRO A 482 36.54 26.32 -29.14
C PRO A 482 35.87 27.06 -30.31
N THR A 483 35.78 28.38 -30.20
CA THR A 483 35.37 29.28 -31.28
C THR A 483 36.51 29.46 -32.29
N ASP A 484 36.20 29.86 -33.54
CA ASP A 484 37.21 30.08 -34.60
C ASP A 484 38.32 31.06 -34.16
N ASP A 485 37.94 32.07 -33.39
CA ASP A 485 38.80 33.05 -32.76
C ASP A 485 39.82 32.46 -31.78
N VAL A 486 39.39 31.53 -30.93
CA VAL A 486 40.26 30.83 -29.95
C VAL A 486 41.13 29.81 -30.67
N LYS A 487 40.61 29.10 -31.68
CA LYS A 487 41.39 28.20 -32.55
C LYS A 487 42.54 28.95 -33.24
N GLN A 488 42.32 30.18 -33.69
CA GLN A 488 43.37 31.02 -34.27
C GLN A 488 44.44 31.42 -33.24
N CYS A 489 44.06 31.72 -31.99
CA CYS A 489 45.01 32.04 -30.92
C CYS A 489 45.87 30.82 -30.54
N LEU A 490 45.23 29.65 -30.40
CA LEU A 490 45.91 28.38 -30.13
C LEU A 490 46.86 27.98 -31.26
N TYR A 491 46.47 28.20 -32.52
CA TYR A 491 47.34 27.92 -33.67
C TYR A 491 48.61 28.78 -33.64
N ASN A 492 48.48 30.07 -33.35
CA ASN A 492 49.64 30.96 -33.18
C ASN A 492 50.51 30.54 -31.99
N LEU A 493 49.88 30.08 -30.90
CA LEU A 493 50.60 29.57 -29.73
C LEU A 493 51.39 28.30 -30.04
N ALA A 494 50.84 27.39 -30.84
CA ALA A 494 51.54 26.19 -31.29
C ALA A 494 52.78 26.54 -32.13
N LEU A 495 52.68 27.53 -33.01
CA LEU A 495 53.84 28.06 -33.76
C LEU A 495 54.92 28.66 -32.83
N ASP A 496 54.52 29.30 -31.73
CA ASP A 496 55.46 29.81 -30.73
C ASP A 496 56.23 28.68 -30.03
N PHE A 497 55.55 27.58 -29.71
CA PHE A 497 56.17 26.37 -29.16
C PHE A 497 57.12 25.69 -30.18
N GLU A 498 56.75 25.64 -31.46
CA GLU A 498 57.64 25.16 -32.53
C GLU A 498 58.94 25.97 -32.61
N ARG A 499 58.83 27.31 -32.59
CA ARG A 499 59.98 28.22 -32.65
C ARG A 499 60.96 28.02 -31.48
N LYS A 500 60.43 27.66 -30.30
CA LYS A 500 61.23 27.35 -29.10
C LYS A 500 61.71 25.88 -29.02
N ARG A 501 61.51 25.08 -30.07
CA ARG A 501 61.84 23.64 -30.14
C ARG A 501 61.14 22.77 -29.08
N GLN A 502 59.97 23.19 -28.61
CA GLN A 502 59.15 22.43 -27.65
C GLN A 502 58.09 21.62 -28.40
N PHE A 503 58.53 20.64 -29.20
CA PHE A 503 57.71 19.94 -30.18
C PHE A 503 56.55 19.12 -29.58
N ASN A 504 56.75 18.52 -28.40
CA ASN A 504 55.69 17.79 -27.70
C ASN A 504 54.56 18.72 -27.26
N LYS A 505 54.89 19.91 -26.75
CA LYS A 505 53.89 20.91 -26.35
C LYS A 505 53.17 21.50 -27.56
N ALA A 506 53.90 21.76 -28.65
CA ALA A 506 53.31 22.18 -29.93
C ALA A 506 52.32 21.12 -30.45
N SER A 507 52.69 19.84 -30.39
CA SER A 507 51.81 18.72 -30.76
C SER A 507 50.54 18.68 -29.91
N SER A 508 50.64 18.85 -28.59
CA SER A 508 49.47 18.89 -27.70
C SER A 508 48.53 20.06 -28.01
N VAL A 509 49.06 21.23 -28.38
CA VAL A 509 48.22 22.37 -28.80
C VAL A 509 47.52 22.09 -30.13
N TYR A 510 48.22 21.49 -31.11
CA TYR A 510 47.62 21.08 -32.38
C TYR A 510 46.57 19.98 -32.23
N GLU A 511 46.79 19.02 -31.34
CA GLU A 511 45.83 17.97 -31.02
C GLU A 511 44.56 18.53 -30.40
N TYR A 512 44.69 19.48 -29.47
CA TYR A 512 43.54 20.17 -28.88
C TYR A 512 42.72 20.95 -29.93
N ILE A 513 43.36 21.58 -30.92
CA ILE A 513 42.63 22.22 -32.03
C ILE A 513 41.99 21.16 -32.95
N SER A 514 42.67 20.04 -33.22
CA SER A 514 42.19 18.96 -34.08
C SER A 514 41.00 18.20 -33.48
N GLU A 515 40.91 18.07 -32.16
CA GLU A 515 39.75 17.50 -31.46
C GLU A 515 38.50 18.36 -31.65
N ALA A 516 38.68 19.69 -31.71
CA ALA A 516 37.59 20.63 -31.96
C ALA A 516 37.26 20.78 -33.46
N ASP A 517 38.27 20.75 -34.33
CA ASP A 517 38.13 20.93 -35.78
C ASP A 517 39.27 20.23 -36.55
N PRO A 518 39.04 19.00 -37.04
CA PRO A 518 40.08 18.19 -37.71
C PRO A 518 40.62 18.77 -39.01
N ASN A 519 39.86 19.65 -39.68
CA ASN A 519 40.20 20.21 -40.99
C ASN A 519 40.75 21.65 -40.90
N TYR A 520 41.07 22.13 -39.69
CA TYR A 520 41.53 23.50 -39.50
C TYR A 520 42.97 23.69 -40.05
N LYS A 521 43.09 24.41 -41.17
CA LYS A 521 44.36 24.75 -41.85
C LYS A 521 45.24 23.53 -42.18
N ASP A 522 46.53 23.57 -41.85
CA ASP A 522 47.55 22.54 -42.07
C ASP A 522 47.88 21.76 -40.78
N ILE A 523 46.95 21.73 -39.81
CA ILE A 523 47.17 21.10 -38.50
C ILE A 523 47.39 19.60 -38.64
N ALA A 524 46.67 18.90 -39.54
CA ALA A 524 46.83 17.46 -39.71
C ALA A 524 48.28 17.07 -40.06
N THR A 525 48.89 17.76 -41.03
CA THR A 525 50.28 17.52 -41.43
C THR A 525 51.30 18.05 -40.42
N ARG A 526 51.02 19.16 -39.74
CA ARG A 526 51.92 19.72 -38.71
C ARG A 526 51.91 18.91 -37.40
N LYS A 527 50.75 18.42 -36.98
CA LYS A 527 50.57 17.55 -35.82
C LYS A 527 51.45 16.31 -35.96
N ASP A 528 51.35 15.61 -37.09
CA ASP A 528 52.15 14.40 -37.33
C ASP A 528 53.65 14.72 -37.36
N ARG A 529 54.05 15.83 -38.00
CA ARG A 529 55.46 16.26 -38.05
C ARG A 529 56.03 16.63 -36.67
N MET A 530 55.25 17.29 -35.82
CA MET A 530 55.67 17.68 -34.48
C MET A 530 55.63 16.49 -33.51
N ARG A 531 54.71 15.55 -33.72
CA ARG A 531 54.67 14.27 -33.03
C ARG A 531 55.90 13.44 -33.37
N ASP A 532 56.23 13.26 -34.65
CA ASP A 532 57.42 12.50 -35.07
C ASP A 532 58.71 13.16 -34.55
N ALA A 533 58.80 14.50 -34.58
CA ALA A 533 59.92 15.24 -34.03
C ALA A 533 59.99 15.16 -32.49
N GLY A 534 58.85 15.02 -31.82
CA GLY A 534 58.72 14.82 -30.38
C GLY A 534 58.99 13.39 -29.92
N GLU A 535 58.54 12.39 -30.68
CA GLU A 535 58.76 10.94 -30.49
C GLU A 535 60.20 10.55 -30.76
N THR A 536 60.87 11.19 -31.71
CA THR A 536 62.33 11.04 -31.91
C THR A 536 63.12 11.56 -30.70
N MET A 537 62.51 12.37 -29.82
CA MET A 537 63.11 12.88 -28.59
C MET A 537 62.52 12.29 -27.29
N ILE A 538 61.37 11.60 -27.33
CA ILE A 538 60.66 11.08 -26.15
C ILE A 538 60.08 9.69 -26.46
N PHE A 539 60.84 8.65 -26.20
CA PHE A 539 60.31 7.36 -25.77
C PHE A 539 59.60 7.57 -24.41
N GLY A 540 58.26 7.75 -24.39
CA GLY A 540 57.48 7.60 -23.15
C GLY A 540 56.20 8.45 -22.99
N GLY A 541 55.03 7.84 -23.25
CA GLY A 541 53.91 7.82 -22.30
C GLY A 541 52.80 8.89 -22.33
N SER A 542 51.78 8.66 -23.17
CA SER A 542 50.30 8.82 -23.08
C SER A 542 49.55 9.53 -21.91
N THR A 543 48.44 10.22 -22.28
CA THR A 543 47.34 10.87 -21.50
C THR A 543 45.96 10.18 -21.68
N MET A 544 44.94 10.39 -20.79
CA MET A 544 43.46 10.50 -21.07
C MET A 544 42.54 10.58 -19.80
N GLY A 545 41.30 11.14 -19.88
CA GLY A 545 40.32 11.34 -18.77
C GLY A 545 38.80 11.16 -19.06
N GLY A 546 38.01 10.88 -18.00
CA GLY A 546 36.55 10.58 -17.88
C GLY A 546 36.15 10.55 -16.36
N PRO A 547 34.95 10.13 -15.84
CA PRO A 547 34.35 10.46 -14.50
C PRO A 547 35.22 10.30 -13.24
N MET A 548 36.36 9.68 -13.40
CA MET A 548 37.63 9.94 -12.72
C MET A 548 38.21 11.35 -12.86
N ALA A 549 37.50 12.36 -13.40
CA ALA A 549 38.09 13.67 -13.66
C ALA A 549 38.45 14.41 -12.36
N THR A 550 37.79 14.04 -11.25
CA THR A 550 38.11 14.54 -9.91
C THR A 550 39.15 13.67 -9.19
N LEU A 551 39.31 12.40 -9.57
CA LEU A 551 40.34 11.48 -9.03
C LEU A 551 41.67 11.51 -9.82
N LEU A 552 41.66 11.97 -11.07
CA LEU A 552 42.82 12.14 -11.96
C LEU A 552 43.65 13.39 -11.64
N ILE A 553 43.26 14.19 -10.63
CA ILE A 553 43.97 15.42 -10.25
C ILE A 553 45.26 15.09 -9.47
N SER A 554 45.48 13.82 -9.09
CA SER A 554 46.69 13.37 -8.39
C SER A 554 47.48 12.36 -9.23
N GLY A 555 48.23 12.86 -10.22
CA GLY A 555 49.42 12.22 -10.77
C GLY A 555 49.30 10.82 -11.38
N GLY A 556 49.15 10.72 -12.70
CA GLY A 556 49.73 9.67 -13.56
C GLY A 556 49.30 8.21 -13.37
N GLU A 557 48.55 7.86 -12.33
CA GLU A 557 48.11 6.49 -12.05
C GLU A 557 46.68 6.25 -12.53
N LYS A 558 46.40 5.01 -12.96
CA LYS A 558 45.07 4.61 -13.41
C LYS A 558 44.08 4.72 -12.24
N PRO A 559 42.79 5.02 -12.51
CA PRO A 559 41.71 4.91 -11.54
C PRO A 559 41.79 3.65 -10.69
N THR A 560 41.80 3.74 -9.38
CA THR A 560 41.72 2.55 -8.50
C THR A 560 40.52 2.62 -7.57
N LEU A 561 39.92 1.46 -7.30
CA LEU A 561 39.02 1.19 -6.18
C LEU A 561 39.60 0.02 -5.39
N GLY A 562 39.97 0.27 -4.14
CA GLY A 562 40.88 -0.55 -3.35
C GLY A 562 42.19 -0.78 -4.10
N ARG A 563 42.52 -2.05 -4.33
CA ARG A 563 43.72 -2.45 -5.10
C ARG A 563 43.48 -2.56 -6.61
N TYR A 564 42.25 -2.39 -7.10
CA TYR A 564 41.88 -2.76 -8.46
C TYR A 564 41.91 -1.56 -9.39
N GLU A 565 42.63 -1.69 -10.50
CA GLU A 565 42.66 -0.68 -11.57
C GLU A 565 41.35 -0.75 -12.36
N ILE A 566 40.60 0.34 -12.46
CA ILE A 566 39.38 0.42 -13.28
C ILE A 566 39.76 0.56 -14.75
N ILE A 567 39.25 -0.33 -15.60
CA ILE A 567 39.47 -0.34 -17.05
C ILE A 567 38.35 0.40 -17.79
N LYS A 568 37.09 0.00 -17.55
CA LYS A 568 35.92 0.59 -18.23
C LYS A 568 34.63 0.31 -17.45
N GLU A 569 33.59 1.08 -17.70
CA GLU A 569 32.23 0.77 -17.23
C GLU A 569 31.63 -0.40 -18.02
N LEU A 570 31.01 -1.36 -17.34
CA LEU A 570 30.28 -2.49 -17.93
C LEU A 570 28.78 -2.22 -17.99
N GLY A 571 28.23 -1.48 -17.03
CA GLY A 571 26.84 -1.05 -17.04
C GLY A 571 26.40 -0.38 -15.74
N LYS A 572 25.24 0.28 -15.79
CA LYS A 572 24.61 0.98 -14.67
C LYS A 572 23.28 0.31 -14.31
N GLY A 573 23.15 -0.16 -13.08
CA GLY A 573 21.96 -0.78 -12.53
C GLY A 573 21.17 0.15 -11.60
N ALA A 574 20.07 -0.37 -11.04
CA ALA A 574 19.20 0.36 -10.10
C ALA A 574 19.87 0.69 -8.76
N MET A 575 20.91 -0.05 -8.37
CA MET A 575 21.59 0.05 -7.07
C MET A 575 23.06 0.48 -7.21
N GLY A 576 23.52 0.89 -8.40
CA GLY A 576 24.93 1.25 -8.60
C GLY A 576 25.53 1.01 -9.99
N VAL A 577 26.83 1.25 -10.12
CA VAL A 577 27.58 1.09 -11.38
C VAL A 577 28.52 -0.11 -11.27
N VAL A 578 28.61 -0.92 -12.34
CA VAL A 578 29.54 -2.05 -12.45
C VAL A 578 30.65 -1.70 -13.44
N TYR A 579 31.88 -1.83 -13.00
CA TYR A 579 33.09 -1.59 -13.79
C TYR A 579 33.85 -2.89 -14.07
N LEU A 580 34.51 -2.96 -15.23
CA LEU A 580 35.60 -3.90 -15.46
C LEU A 580 36.85 -3.32 -14.82
N GLY A 581 37.50 -4.10 -13.97
CA GLY A 581 38.78 -3.75 -13.38
C GLY A 581 39.81 -4.85 -13.52
N LYS A 582 41.01 -4.58 -12.99
CA LYS A 582 42.14 -5.49 -13.04
C LYS A 582 42.89 -5.48 -11.72
N ASP A 583 43.15 -6.67 -11.19
CA ASP A 583 44.06 -6.83 -10.05
C ASP A 583 45.50 -6.73 -10.56
N PRO A 584 46.27 -5.69 -10.17
CA PRO A 584 47.62 -5.47 -10.68
C PRO A 584 48.64 -6.47 -10.12
N LYS A 585 48.36 -7.10 -8.97
CA LYS A 585 49.31 -8.04 -8.33
C LYS A 585 49.36 -9.39 -9.04
N ILE A 586 48.20 -9.85 -9.53
CA ILE A 586 48.06 -11.17 -10.15
C ILE A 586 47.58 -11.08 -11.61
N ASN A 587 47.44 -9.87 -12.16
CA ASN A 587 47.09 -9.61 -13.55
C ASN A 587 45.75 -10.26 -13.97
N ARG A 588 44.74 -10.20 -13.09
CA ARG A 588 43.42 -10.84 -13.27
C ARG A 588 42.33 -9.80 -13.53
N GLU A 589 41.46 -10.05 -14.49
CA GLU A 589 40.25 -9.24 -14.72
C GLU A 589 39.17 -9.52 -13.67
N VAL A 590 38.52 -8.46 -13.20
CA VAL A 590 37.47 -8.50 -12.18
C VAL A 590 36.31 -7.60 -12.58
N ALA A 591 35.10 -7.91 -12.11
CA ALA A 591 33.99 -6.96 -12.12
C ALA A 591 33.92 -6.26 -10.75
N ILE A 592 33.73 -4.94 -10.73
CA ILE A 592 33.67 -4.12 -9.52
C ILE A 592 32.32 -3.42 -9.49
N LYS A 593 31.43 -3.83 -8.59
CA LYS A 593 30.13 -3.17 -8.37
C LYS A 593 30.28 -2.13 -7.28
N THR A 594 29.79 -0.92 -7.52
CA THR A 594 29.89 0.23 -6.60
C THR A 594 28.52 0.72 -6.19
N MET A 595 28.36 1.14 -4.93
CA MET A 595 27.11 1.64 -4.35
C MET A 595 27.38 2.92 -3.55
N ALA A 596 26.61 3.98 -3.81
CA ALA A 596 26.70 5.26 -3.12
C ALA A 596 25.72 5.31 -1.93
N LEU A 597 26.01 4.53 -0.88
CA LEU A 597 25.12 4.36 0.27
C LEU A 597 24.76 5.70 0.95
N SER A 598 25.67 6.68 0.93
CA SER A 598 25.48 8.03 1.48
C SER A 598 24.44 8.89 0.77
N GLN A 599 24.06 8.52 -0.46
CA GLN A 599 23.02 9.23 -1.22
C GLN A 599 21.63 8.60 -1.04
N GLU A 600 21.56 7.33 -0.61
CA GLU A 600 20.32 6.56 -0.54
C GLU A 600 19.71 6.52 0.88
N PHE A 601 20.52 6.71 1.92
CA PHE A 601 20.13 6.59 3.33
C PHE A 601 20.48 7.85 4.13
N GLU A 602 19.75 8.12 5.22
CA GLU A 602 20.03 9.25 6.12
C GLU A 602 21.29 9.00 6.96
N GLU A 603 21.94 10.06 7.44
CA GLU A 603 23.20 9.96 8.22
C GLU A 603 23.04 9.05 9.45
N ASP A 604 21.88 9.10 10.11
CA ASP A 604 21.55 8.36 11.33
C ASP A 604 21.42 6.84 11.09
N GLU A 605 21.10 6.42 9.86
CA GLU A 605 20.93 5.01 9.47
C GLU A 605 22.13 4.47 8.65
N LEU A 606 23.04 5.35 8.25
CA LEU A 606 24.12 5.05 7.31
C LEU A 606 25.12 4.03 7.87
N GLU A 607 25.50 4.19 9.15
CA GLU A 607 26.46 3.27 9.80
C GLU A 607 25.89 1.85 9.92
N ASP A 608 24.63 1.72 10.34
CA ASP A 608 23.92 0.44 10.47
C ASP A 608 23.76 -0.27 9.12
N VAL A 609 23.46 0.49 8.05
CA VAL A 609 23.34 -0.04 6.68
C VAL A 609 24.69 -0.50 6.15
N LYS A 610 25.77 0.26 6.38
CA LYS A 610 27.13 -0.12 5.99
C LYS A 610 27.60 -1.38 6.71
N GLU A 611 27.39 -1.50 8.02
CA GLU A 611 27.79 -2.69 8.78
C GLU A 611 27.07 -3.95 8.27
N ARG A 612 25.76 -3.84 8.00
CA ARG A 612 24.98 -4.93 7.39
C ARG A 612 25.49 -5.27 6.00
N PHE A 613 25.79 -4.29 5.15
CA PHE A 613 26.34 -4.50 3.81
C PHE A 613 27.61 -5.36 3.83
N PHE A 614 28.61 -4.97 4.64
CA PHE A 614 29.86 -5.71 4.72
C PHE A 614 29.70 -7.11 5.30
N ARG A 615 28.83 -7.26 6.31
CA ARG A 615 28.53 -8.58 6.89
C ARG A 615 27.87 -9.53 5.90
N GLU A 616 26.97 -9.03 5.05
CA GLU A 616 26.35 -9.86 4.01
C GLU A 616 27.33 -10.20 2.88
N ALA A 617 28.18 -9.24 2.47
CA ALA A 617 29.25 -9.47 1.49
C ALA A 617 30.27 -10.51 2.00
N GLU A 618 30.65 -10.46 3.28
CA GLU A 618 31.53 -11.44 3.92
C GLU A 618 30.91 -12.85 3.90
N THR A 619 29.65 -12.96 4.33
CA THR A 619 28.94 -14.25 4.40
C THR A 619 28.78 -14.87 3.01
N ALA A 620 28.42 -14.06 2.00
CA ALA A 620 28.30 -14.54 0.63
C ALA A 620 29.67 -14.80 -0.03
N GLY A 621 30.74 -14.14 0.41
CA GLY A 621 32.12 -14.38 -0.06
C GLY A 621 32.68 -15.75 0.33
N MET A 622 32.09 -16.40 1.34
CA MET A 622 32.44 -17.77 1.74
C MET A 622 31.89 -18.84 0.78
N LEU A 623 30.97 -18.48 -0.13
CA LEU A 623 30.37 -19.43 -1.06
C LEU A 623 31.33 -19.78 -2.20
N ASN A 624 31.59 -21.08 -2.38
CA ASN A 624 32.39 -21.57 -3.50
C ASN A 624 31.60 -22.65 -4.26
N HIS A 625 30.96 -22.25 -5.35
CA HIS A 625 30.14 -23.12 -6.18
C HIS A 625 30.28 -22.75 -7.66
N PRO A 626 30.36 -23.73 -8.59
CA PRO A 626 30.54 -23.45 -10.02
C PRO A 626 29.42 -22.59 -10.62
N ASN A 627 28.22 -22.60 -10.05
CA ASN A 627 27.08 -21.78 -10.50
C ASN A 627 26.81 -20.54 -9.63
N ILE A 628 27.72 -20.17 -8.73
CA ILE A 628 27.64 -18.91 -7.95
C ILE A 628 28.82 -18.02 -8.35
N VAL A 629 28.57 -16.71 -8.44
CA VAL A 629 29.63 -15.73 -8.70
C VAL A 629 30.60 -15.69 -7.51
N THR A 630 31.90 -15.77 -7.79
CA THR A 630 32.93 -15.70 -6.75
C THR A 630 33.24 -14.25 -6.42
N MET A 631 33.09 -13.87 -5.15
CA MET A 631 33.55 -12.58 -4.65
C MET A 631 35.00 -12.69 -4.19
N PHE A 632 35.80 -11.69 -4.55
CA PHE A 632 37.22 -11.64 -4.23
C PHE A 632 37.54 -10.64 -3.13
N ASP A 633 36.78 -9.56 -3.04
CA ASP A 633 37.04 -8.47 -2.11
C ASP A 633 35.78 -7.59 -1.93
N ALA A 634 35.67 -6.94 -0.79
CA ALA A 634 34.65 -5.92 -0.52
C ALA A 634 35.27 -4.83 0.36
N GLY A 635 34.97 -3.57 0.07
CA GLY A 635 35.55 -2.45 0.81
C GLY A 635 34.79 -1.15 0.62
N GLU A 636 35.30 -0.10 1.26
CA GLU A 636 34.81 1.27 1.13
C GLU A 636 35.95 2.18 0.72
N GLU A 637 35.74 3.01 -0.31
CA GLU A 637 36.70 4.04 -0.69
C GLU A 637 35.96 5.22 -1.33
N HIS A 638 36.35 6.45 -0.99
CA HIS A 638 35.73 7.68 -1.53
C HIS A 638 34.20 7.74 -1.34
N ASP A 639 33.70 7.32 -0.17
CA ASP A 639 32.27 7.22 0.17
C ASP A 639 31.45 6.28 -0.74
N LEU A 640 32.13 5.38 -1.46
CA LEU A 640 31.53 4.31 -2.26
C LEU A 640 31.85 2.96 -1.63
N ALA A 641 30.82 2.18 -1.34
CA ALA A 641 31.00 0.77 -1.03
C ALA A 641 31.21 0.01 -2.35
N TYR A 642 32.19 -0.90 -2.40
CA TYR A 642 32.48 -1.69 -3.58
C TYR A 642 32.59 -3.19 -3.27
N ILE A 643 32.24 -4.02 -4.24
CA ILE A 643 32.45 -5.47 -4.24
C ILE A 643 33.17 -5.85 -5.53
N ALA A 644 34.35 -6.45 -5.39
CA ALA A 644 35.11 -7.01 -6.50
C ALA A 644 34.80 -8.51 -6.62
N MET A 645 34.37 -8.93 -7.81
CA MET A 645 33.92 -10.29 -8.11
C MET A 645 34.52 -10.80 -9.42
N GLU A 646 34.37 -12.09 -9.71
CA GLU A 646 34.80 -12.65 -10.99
C GLU A 646 34.10 -11.95 -12.17
N PHE A 647 34.87 -11.65 -13.22
CA PHE A 647 34.30 -11.09 -14.44
C PHE A 647 33.60 -12.19 -15.24
N LEU A 648 32.32 -11.98 -15.54
CA LEU A 648 31.46 -12.93 -16.25
C LEU A 648 31.25 -12.49 -17.70
N ASP A 649 31.85 -13.21 -18.66
CA ASP A 649 31.66 -12.97 -20.09
C ASP A 649 30.41 -13.70 -20.63
N GLY A 650 29.26 -13.04 -20.52
CA GLY A 650 27.95 -13.58 -20.87
C GLY A 650 26.86 -12.53 -20.95
N VAL A 651 25.61 -12.99 -21.02
CA VAL A 651 24.41 -12.15 -20.99
C VAL A 651 23.48 -12.60 -19.86
N ASP A 652 22.75 -11.68 -19.24
CA ASP A 652 21.73 -12.03 -18.25
C ASP A 652 20.49 -12.66 -18.92
N LEU A 653 19.59 -13.23 -18.13
CA LEU A 653 18.42 -13.94 -18.66
C LEU A 653 17.22 -13.04 -19.03
N SER A 654 17.26 -11.74 -18.71
CA SER A 654 16.14 -10.82 -18.95
C SER A 654 15.66 -10.78 -20.41
N PRO A 655 16.55 -10.81 -21.44
CA PRO A 655 16.11 -10.84 -22.84
C PRO A 655 15.25 -12.06 -23.19
N TYR A 656 15.38 -13.17 -22.45
CA TYR A 656 14.70 -14.45 -22.71
C TYR A 656 13.35 -14.59 -21.98
N THR A 657 12.80 -13.50 -21.44
CA THR A 657 11.47 -13.43 -20.82
C THR A 657 10.39 -12.85 -21.74
N LYS A 658 10.77 -12.36 -22.93
CA LYS A 658 9.84 -11.71 -23.86
C LYS A 658 9.29 -12.71 -24.87
N LYS A 659 7.97 -12.68 -25.12
CA LYS A 659 7.31 -13.44 -26.19
C LYS A 659 8.01 -13.11 -27.53
N GLY A 660 8.71 -14.09 -28.11
CA GLY A 660 9.55 -13.93 -29.31
C GLY A 660 11.07 -14.11 -29.10
N LYS A 661 11.53 -14.14 -27.85
CA LYS A 661 12.91 -14.46 -27.48
C LYS A 661 13.02 -15.59 -26.44
N LEU A 662 11.93 -16.32 -26.20
CA LEU A 662 11.89 -17.42 -25.23
C LEU A 662 12.86 -18.54 -25.62
N LEU A 663 13.46 -19.16 -24.60
CA LEU A 663 14.30 -20.34 -24.78
C LEU A 663 13.42 -21.60 -24.90
N PRO A 664 13.93 -22.68 -25.52
CA PRO A 664 13.23 -23.96 -25.50
C PRO A 664 12.95 -24.43 -24.06
N PRO A 665 11.78 -25.01 -23.76
CA PRO A 665 11.42 -25.41 -22.40
C PRO A 665 12.46 -26.31 -21.72
N GLN A 666 13.11 -27.21 -22.46
CA GLN A 666 14.15 -28.09 -21.94
C GLN A 666 15.41 -27.31 -21.53
N ALA A 667 15.71 -26.19 -22.20
CA ALA A 667 16.80 -25.31 -21.83
C ALA A 667 16.45 -24.54 -20.55
N VAL A 668 15.24 -23.98 -20.46
CA VAL A 668 14.74 -23.30 -19.26
C VAL A 668 14.80 -24.21 -18.04
N LEU A 669 14.33 -25.46 -18.17
CA LEU A 669 14.39 -26.48 -17.13
C LEU A 669 15.83 -26.75 -16.66
N LYS A 670 16.77 -26.92 -17.59
CA LYS A 670 18.19 -27.15 -17.25
C LYS A 670 18.81 -25.95 -16.52
N ILE A 671 18.48 -24.74 -16.96
CA ILE A 671 18.92 -23.49 -16.31
C ILE A 671 18.38 -23.42 -14.89
N CYS A 672 17.06 -23.57 -14.72
CA CYS A 672 16.42 -23.52 -13.39
C CYS A 672 16.95 -24.63 -12.47
N GLY A 673 17.32 -25.79 -13.01
CA GLY A 673 17.95 -26.87 -12.24
C GLY A 673 19.33 -26.47 -11.70
N LYS A 674 20.14 -25.79 -12.52
CA LYS A 674 21.45 -25.27 -12.10
C LYS A 674 21.33 -24.14 -11.07
N VAL A 675 20.31 -23.29 -11.20
CA VAL A 675 20.00 -22.26 -10.21
C VAL A 675 19.52 -22.91 -8.90
N ALA A 676 18.64 -23.90 -8.94
CA ALA A 676 18.19 -24.64 -7.76
C ALA A 676 19.33 -25.35 -7.02
N GLU A 677 20.31 -25.91 -7.76
CA GLU A 677 21.53 -26.50 -7.20
C GLU A 677 22.36 -25.46 -6.45
N ALA A 678 22.58 -24.27 -7.04
CA ALA A 678 23.27 -23.16 -6.40
C ALA A 678 22.54 -22.66 -5.14
N LEU A 679 21.22 -22.50 -5.21
CA LEU A 679 20.38 -22.07 -4.08
C LEU A 679 20.40 -23.08 -2.93
N HIS A 680 20.39 -24.38 -3.24
CA HIS A 680 20.51 -25.43 -2.24
C HIS A 680 21.87 -25.37 -1.51
N TYR A 681 22.95 -25.16 -2.26
CA TYR A 681 24.29 -24.99 -1.69
C TYR A 681 24.38 -23.74 -0.79
N ALA A 682 23.86 -22.59 -1.25
CA ALA A 682 23.86 -21.35 -0.48
C ALA A 682 23.07 -21.51 0.83
N ASN A 683 21.84 -22.06 0.76
CA ASN A 683 20.99 -22.27 1.94
C ASN A 683 21.63 -23.24 2.95
N SER A 684 22.36 -24.26 2.47
CA SER A 684 23.11 -25.19 3.33
C SER A 684 24.24 -24.49 4.09
N ASN A 685 24.78 -23.40 3.54
CA ASN A 685 25.74 -22.50 4.18
C ASN A 685 25.05 -21.31 4.90
N LYS A 686 23.73 -21.39 5.14
CA LYS A 686 22.92 -20.35 5.81
C LYS A 686 22.88 -19.00 5.08
N VAL A 687 23.09 -19.01 3.76
CA VAL A 687 22.95 -17.83 2.90
C VAL A 687 21.66 -17.94 2.09
N VAL A 688 20.83 -16.90 2.14
CA VAL A 688 19.61 -16.75 1.35
C VAL A 688 19.81 -15.58 0.38
N HIS A 689 19.43 -15.73 -0.88
CA HIS A 689 19.68 -14.74 -1.91
C HIS A 689 18.71 -13.55 -1.85
N ARG A 690 17.41 -13.81 -1.67
CA ARG A 690 16.30 -12.84 -1.53
C ARG A 690 15.95 -11.97 -2.75
N ASP A 691 16.66 -12.09 -3.88
CA ASP A 691 16.42 -11.31 -5.10
C ASP A 691 16.67 -12.15 -6.36
N ILE A 692 16.10 -13.36 -6.41
CA ILE A 692 16.20 -14.21 -7.60
C ILE A 692 15.29 -13.67 -8.71
N LYS A 693 15.89 -13.30 -9.83
CA LYS A 693 15.22 -12.80 -11.04
C LYS A 693 16.11 -12.97 -12.27
N PRO A 694 15.58 -12.90 -13.50
CA PRO A 694 16.35 -13.08 -14.74
C PRO A 694 17.61 -12.20 -14.84
N ALA A 695 17.55 -10.95 -14.35
CA ALA A 695 18.67 -10.01 -14.38
C ALA A 695 19.88 -10.43 -13.52
N ASN A 696 19.67 -11.31 -12.54
CA ASN A 696 20.71 -11.77 -11.61
C ASN A 696 21.28 -13.15 -11.99
N ILE A 697 20.87 -13.69 -13.14
CA ILE A 697 21.33 -14.99 -13.64
C ILE A 697 22.06 -14.77 -14.97
N MET A 698 23.35 -15.06 -14.98
CA MET A 698 24.23 -14.90 -16.16
C MET A 698 24.36 -16.22 -16.91
N LEU A 699 24.13 -16.17 -18.23
CA LEU A 699 24.45 -17.22 -19.18
C LEU A 699 25.77 -16.87 -19.88
N LEU A 700 26.82 -17.61 -19.54
CA LEU A 700 28.16 -17.43 -20.10
C LEU A 700 28.24 -18.01 -21.52
N LYS A 701 29.24 -17.56 -22.29
CA LYS A 701 29.47 -18.04 -23.68
C LYS A 701 29.71 -19.55 -23.78
N ASP A 702 30.27 -20.16 -22.74
CA ASP A 702 30.47 -21.60 -22.62
C ASP A 702 29.19 -22.37 -22.18
N LYS A 703 28.06 -21.65 -22.07
CA LYS A 703 26.75 -22.12 -21.63
C LYS A 703 26.65 -22.49 -20.15
N THR A 704 27.64 -22.12 -19.34
CA THR A 704 27.52 -22.22 -17.88
C THR A 704 26.62 -21.11 -17.35
N ILE A 705 25.97 -21.40 -16.21
CA ILE A 705 25.08 -20.46 -15.53
C ILE A 705 25.76 -19.98 -14.26
N LYS A 706 25.72 -18.69 -13.99
CA LYS A 706 26.24 -18.08 -12.78
C LYS A 706 25.16 -17.21 -12.13
N VAL A 707 24.86 -17.49 -10.87
CA VAL A 707 23.98 -16.67 -10.04
C VAL A 707 24.82 -15.55 -9.43
N THR A 708 24.36 -14.31 -9.59
CA THR A 708 25.05 -13.08 -9.17
C THR A 708 24.28 -12.38 -8.05
N ASP A 709 24.87 -11.39 -7.38
CA ASP A 709 24.20 -10.55 -6.37
C ASP A 709 23.70 -11.29 -5.10
N PHE A 710 24.41 -12.34 -4.67
CA PHE A 710 24.18 -12.93 -3.35
C PHE A 710 24.53 -11.93 -2.23
N GLY A 711 23.63 -11.79 -1.24
CA GLY A 711 23.95 -11.11 0.01
C GLY A 711 24.05 -9.58 -0.07
N ILE A 712 23.28 -8.92 -0.93
CA ILE A 712 23.11 -7.44 -0.88
C ILE A 712 21.63 -7.05 -0.66
N ALA A 713 20.73 -8.05 -0.70
CA ALA A 713 19.28 -7.86 -0.80
C ALA A 713 18.54 -7.70 0.55
N ARG A 714 19.20 -7.81 1.71
CA ARG A 714 18.51 -7.53 2.99
C ARG A 714 18.37 -6.05 3.27
N LEU A 715 19.30 -5.25 2.78
CA LEU A 715 19.27 -3.79 2.88
C LEU A 715 18.05 -3.21 2.14
N THR A 716 17.53 -3.94 1.16
CA THR A 716 16.51 -3.48 0.23
C THR A 716 15.09 -3.95 0.58
N ALA A 717 14.99 -5.03 1.36
CA ALA A 717 13.74 -5.61 1.82
C ALA A 717 13.25 -5.08 3.19
N SER A 718 14.13 -4.51 4.01
CA SER A 718 13.79 -4.09 5.39
C SER A 718 13.89 -2.59 5.69
N SER A 719 14.50 -1.79 4.81
CA SER A 719 14.72 -0.35 5.07
C SER A 719 13.97 0.51 4.06
N LYS A 720 13.16 1.47 4.56
CA LYS A 720 12.54 2.50 3.74
C LYS A 720 13.65 3.43 3.23
N THR A 721 13.78 3.55 1.92
CA THR A 721 14.67 4.55 1.32
C THR A 721 14.09 5.95 1.55
N LYS A 722 14.90 7.02 1.41
CA LYS A 722 14.44 8.42 1.50
C LYS A 722 13.24 8.75 0.61
N THR A 723 13.00 7.95 -0.43
CA THR A 723 11.90 8.11 -1.39
C THR A 723 10.65 7.30 -1.06
N GLY A 724 10.63 6.52 0.03
CA GLY A 724 9.51 5.67 0.43
C GLY A 724 9.28 4.47 -0.50
N VAL A 725 10.19 4.22 -1.45
CA VAL A 725 10.09 3.12 -2.42
C VAL A 725 10.87 1.92 -1.87
N VAL A 726 10.20 0.76 -1.80
CA VAL A 726 10.85 -0.54 -1.57
C VAL A 726 11.86 -0.75 -2.69
N LEU A 727 13.14 -0.88 -2.36
CA LEU A 727 14.23 -0.96 -3.33
C LEU A 727 14.21 -2.33 -4.04
N GLY A 728 13.34 -2.51 -5.04
CA GLY A 728 13.25 -3.79 -5.78
C GLY A 728 12.07 -3.87 -6.74
N THR A 729 12.07 -4.91 -7.59
CA THR A 729 10.92 -5.25 -8.43
C THR A 729 10.06 -6.27 -7.67
N PRO A 730 8.92 -5.89 -7.08
CA PRO A 730 8.14 -6.79 -6.21
C PRO A 730 7.63 -8.05 -6.93
N SER A 731 7.66 -8.08 -8.26
CA SER A 731 7.14 -9.18 -9.08
C SER A 731 7.76 -10.55 -8.85
N TYR A 732 8.94 -10.66 -8.22
CA TYR A 732 9.57 -11.94 -7.89
C TYR A 732 9.64 -12.22 -6.39
N MET A 733 9.13 -11.32 -5.55
CA MET A 733 9.18 -11.49 -4.08
C MET A 733 8.25 -12.62 -3.65
N SER A 734 8.64 -13.31 -2.58
CA SER A 734 7.79 -14.31 -1.94
C SER A 734 6.76 -13.67 -0.98
N PRO A 735 5.65 -14.35 -0.65
CA PRO A 735 4.64 -13.84 0.29
C PRO A 735 5.23 -13.42 1.65
N GLU A 736 6.17 -14.22 2.17
CA GLU A 736 6.84 -13.96 3.44
C GLU A 736 7.77 -12.73 3.39
N GLN A 737 8.40 -12.45 2.23
CA GLN A 737 9.19 -11.24 2.03
C GLN A 737 8.31 -9.99 2.01
N LEU A 738 7.15 -10.05 1.33
CA LEU A 738 6.20 -8.93 1.29
C LEU A 738 5.57 -8.66 2.66
N SER A 739 5.34 -9.71 3.45
CA SER A 739 4.74 -9.61 4.78
C SER A 739 5.74 -9.29 5.90
N GLY A 740 7.03 -9.10 5.58
CA GLY A 740 8.09 -8.88 6.57
C GLY A 740 8.31 -10.04 7.54
N LYS A 741 7.87 -11.26 7.20
CA LYS A 741 8.02 -12.48 8.02
C LYS A 741 9.45 -13.04 7.88
N HIS A 742 9.78 -14.06 8.67
CA HIS A 742 11.09 -14.72 8.55
C HIS A 742 11.29 -15.33 7.16
N VAL A 743 12.39 -14.96 6.50
CA VAL A 743 12.76 -15.37 5.13
C VAL A 743 13.84 -16.45 5.21
N ASP A 744 13.54 -17.64 4.69
CA ASP A 744 14.48 -18.77 4.57
C ASP A 744 14.72 -19.16 3.10
N GLY A 745 15.51 -20.21 2.84
CA GLY A 745 15.83 -20.65 1.47
C GLY A 745 14.61 -21.02 0.62
N ARG A 746 13.42 -21.27 1.19
CA ARG A 746 12.18 -21.54 0.44
C ARG A 746 11.65 -20.29 -0.25
N SER A 747 12.03 -19.09 0.19
CA SER A 747 11.71 -17.84 -0.48
C SER A 747 12.39 -17.74 -1.84
N ASP A 748 13.66 -18.12 -1.93
CA ASP A 748 14.40 -18.14 -3.21
C ASP A 748 13.80 -19.15 -4.21
N LEU A 749 13.23 -20.25 -3.70
CA LEU A 749 12.55 -21.25 -4.54
C LEU A 749 11.22 -20.74 -5.10
N PHE A 750 10.50 -19.90 -4.34
CA PHE A 750 9.32 -19.21 -4.85
C PHE A 750 9.69 -18.26 -5.99
N SER A 751 10.72 -17.42 -5.78
CA SER A 751 11.24 -16.50 -6.81
C SER A 751 11.74 -17.25 -8.06
N LEU A 752 12.41 -18.39 -7.87
CA LEU A 752 12.80 -19.27 -8.97
C LEU A 752 11.57 -19.82 -9.71
N GLY A 753 10.48 -20.13 -9.00
CA GLY A 753 9.21 -20.56 -9.61
C GLY A 753 8.58 -19.48 -10.48
N VAL A 754 8.59 -18.23 -10.02
CA VAL A 754 8.11 -17.07 -10.80
C VAL A 754 8.97 -16.87 -12.05
N MET A 755 10.30 -16.93 -11.90
CA MET A 755 11.23 -16.82 -13.02
C MET A 755 11.03 -17.95 -14.03
N MET A 756 10.85 -19.19 -13.56
CA MET A 756 10.62 -20.35 -14.42
C MET A 756 9.31 -20.22 -15.20
N TYR A 757 8.23 -19.77 -14.56
CA TYR A 757 6.96 -19.48 -15.22
C TYR A 757 7.14 -18.43 -16.33
N GLU A 758 7.80 -17.31 -16.02
CA GLU A 758 7.99 -16.21 -16.97
C GLU A 758 8.88 -16.60 -18.16
N MET A 759 9.96 -17.36 -17.93
CA MET A 759 10.84 -17.83 -19.01
C MET A 759 10.17 -18.87 -19.92
N LEU A 760 9.17 -19.60 -19.43
CA LEU A 760 8.42 -20.57 -20.23
C LEU A 760 7.32 -19.89 -21.07
N CYS A 761 6.54 -18.99 -20.48
CA CYS A 761 5.36 -18.41 -21.13
C CYS A 761 5.54 -16.96 -21.63
N GLY A 762 6.62 -16.29 -21.25
CA GLY A 762 6.87 -14.89 -21.57
C GLY A 762 5.95 -13.90 -20.87
N THR A 763 5.34 -14.32 -19.76
CA THR A 763 4.47 -13.51 -18.89
C THR A 763 4.62 -14.00 -17.46
N ARG A 764 4.50 -13.10 -16.47
CA ARG A 764 4.59 -13.46 -15.05
C ARG A 764 3.29 -14.10 -14.54
N PRO A 765 3.35 -14.94 -13.50
CA PRO A 765 2.16 -15.53 -12.87
C PRO A 765 1.27 -14.50 -12.16
N PHE A 766 1.86 -13.41 -11.64
CA PHE A 766 1.14 -12.33 -10.96
C PHE A 766 1.40 -11.01 -11.69
N ASN A 767 0.33 -10.28 -12.00
CA ASN A 767 0.36 -8.98 -12.66
C ASN A 767 -0.75 -8.10 -12.09
N GLY A 768 -0.40 -6.91 -11.59
CA GLY A 768 -1.37 -5.93 -11.09
C GLY A 768 -1.18 -4.58 -11.74
N ASP A 769 -2.29 -3.85 -11.94
CA ASP A 769 -2.29 -2.49 -12.50
C ASP A 769 -1.67 -1.45 -11.54
N SER A 770 -1.52 -1.82 -10.27
CA SER A 770 -0.80 -1.06 -9.26
C SER A 770 0.17 -1.94 -8.46
N MET A 771 1.16 -1.33 -7.79
CA MET A 771 2.08 -2.06 -6.92
C MET A 771 1.36 -2.74 -5.75
N ALA A 772 0.34 -2.11 -5.17
CA ALA A 772 -0.46 -2.69 -4.10
C ALA A 772 -1.23 -3.94 -4.58
N THR A 773 -1.84 -3.87 -5.77
CA THR A 773 -2.54 -5.01 -6.38
C THR A 773 -1.59 -6.18 -6.66
N LEU A 774 -0.40 -5.90 -7.18
CA LEU A 774 0.62 -6.93 -7.41
C LEU A 774 1.06 -7.59 -6.10
N MET A 775 1.31 -6.81 -5.04
CA MET A 775 1.68 -7.33 -3.74
C MET A 775 0.56 -8.20 -3.13
N PHE A 776 -0.69 -7.75 -3.24
CA PHE A 776 -1.85 -8.52 -2.79
C PHE A 776 -1.98 -9.86 -3.51
N GLN A 777 -1.84 -9.88 -4.85
CA GLN A 777 -1.88 -11.13 -5.62
C GLN A 777 -0.75 -12.08 -5.24
N ILE A 778 0.46 -11.57 -5.05
CA ILE A 778 1.59 -12.39 -4.61
C ILE A 778 1.32 -12.96 -3.22
N ALA A 779 0.71 -12.20 -2.30
CA ALA A 779 0.43 -12.68 -0.95
C ALA A 779 -0.74 -13.69 -0.89
N ASN A 780 -1.84 -13.41 -1.60
CA ASN A 780 -3.14 -14.04 -1.32
C ASN A 780 -3.70 -14.87 -2.48
N GLU A 781 -3.47 -14.47 -3.74
CA GLU A 781 -4.11 -15.11 -4.90
C GLU A 781 -3.30 -16.33 -5.39
N PRO A 782 -3.95 -17.45 -5.74
CA PRO A 782 -3.29 -18.54 -6.43
C PRO A 782 -2.75 -18.07 -7.79
N HIS A 783 -1.64 -18.64 -8.25
CA HIS A 783 -1.19 -18.35 -9.61
C HIS A 783 -2.09 -19.04 -10.63
N PRO A 784 -2.28 -18.46 -11.83
CA PRO A 784 -2.96 -19.14 -12.93
C PRO A 784 -2.25 -20.43 -13.34
N ASP A 785 -2.99 -21.39 -13.88
CA ASP A 785 -2.39 -22.61 -14.43
C ASP A 785 -1.52 -22.25 -15.64
N ILE A 786 -0.25 -22.64 -15.59
CA ILE A 786 0.72 -22.33 -16.63
C ILE A 786 0.29 -22.85 -18.02
N ARG A 787 -0.47 -23.95 -18.06
CA ARG A 787 -0.94 -24.59 -19.30
C ARG A 787 -1.94 -23.72 -20.07
N GLU A 788 -2.54 -22.72 -19.43
CA GLU A 788 -3.38 -21.73 -20.11
C GLU A 788 -2.57 -20.76 -20.98
N TYR A 789 -1.27 -20.61 -20.70
CA TYR A 789 -0.41 -19.59 -21.32
C TYR A 789 0.67 -20.19 -22.23
N CYS A 790 1.14 -21.40 -21.95
CA CYS A 790 2.09 -22.11 -22.80
C CYS A 790 1.95 -23.64 -22.74
N ASP A 791 2.29 -24.32 -23.84
CA ASP A 791 2.19 -25.78 -23.96
C ASP A 791 3.35 -26.48 -23.22
N VAL A 792 3.05 -27.00 -22.02
CA VAL A 792 4.01 -27.69 -21.16
C VAL A 792 3.39 -28.98 -20.58
N PRO A 793 4.20 -30.04 -20.34
CA PRO A 793 3.73 -31.25 -19.69
C PRO A 793 3.18 -31.02 -18.29
N GLU A 794 2.26 -31.89 -17.87
CA GLU A 794 1.66 -31.90 -16.53
C GLU A 794 2.67 -31.87 -15.39
N SER A 795 3.81 -32.54 -15.56
CA SER A 795 4.86 -32.57 -14.55
C SER A 795 5.50 -31.20 -14.31
N VAL A 796 5.56 -30.35 -15.34
CA VAL A 796 6.07 -28.98 -15.23
C VAL A 796 5.09 -28.11 -14.45
N ALA A 797 3.79 -28.20 -14.77
CA ALA A 797 2.75 -27.47 -14.05
C ALA A 797 2.78 -27.82 -12.55
N LYS A 798 2.77 -29.12 -12.21
CA LYS A 798 2.85 -29.58 -10.81
C LYS A 798 4.10 -29.15 -10.07
N LEU A 799 5.23 -29.02 -10.75
CA LEU A 799 6.46 -28.53 -10.13
C LEU A 799 6.33 -27.04 -9.80
N ILE A 800 5.79 -26.24 -10.73
CA ILE A 800 5.55 -24.82 -10.54
C ILE A 800 4.53 -24.58 -9.42
N ASP A 801 3.44 -25.36 -9.37
CA ASP A 801 2.43 -25.28 -8.29
C ASP A 801 3.08 -25.44 -6.91
N LYS A 802 3.98 -26.42 -6.77
CA LYS A 802 4.72 -26.66 -5.51
C LYS A 802 5.75 -25.58 -5.20
N MET A 803 6.32 -24.93 -6.21
CA MET A 803 7.27 -23.83 -6.00
C MET A 803 6.55 -22.53 -5.63
N LEU A 804 5.36 -22.29 -6.18
CA LEU A 804 4.55 -21.10 -5.98
C LEU A 804 3.48 -21.24 -4.88
N ALA A 805 3.51 -22.33 -4.11
CA ALA A 805 2.66 -22.50 -2.94
C ALA A 805 2.90 -21.37 -1.92
N LYS A 806 1.81 -20.72 -1.49
CA LYS A 806 1.88 -19.59 -0.55
C LYS A 806 2.31 -20.05 0.84
N ASP A 807 1.70 -21.13 1.32
CA ASP A 807 2.10 -21.79 2.56
C ASP A 807 3.48 -22.44 2.43
N LEU A 808 4.37 -22.13 3.37
CA LEU A 808 5.74 -22.61 3.42
C LEU A 808 5.84 -24.12 3.64
N ASN A 809 4.86 -24.74 4.31
CA ASN A 809 4.84 -26.20 4.54
C ASN A 809 4.40 -26.98 3.30
N SER A 810 3.57 -26.35 2.47
CA SER A 810 3.11 -26.88 1.18
C SER A 810 4.13 -26.64 0.05
N ARG A 811 5.10 -25.75 0.25
CA ARG A 811 6.16 -25.42 -0.72
C ARG A 811 7.26 -26.47 -0.75
N VAL A 812 7.95 -26.60 -1.90
CA VAL A 812 9.16 -27.42 -2.02
C VAL A 812 10.15 -27.15 -0.88
N ALA A 813 10.67 -28.20 -0.25
CA ALA A 813 11.42 -28.07 0.99
C ALA A 813 12.83 -27.47 0.76
N ASN A 814 13.45 -27.78 -0.37
CA ASN A 814 14.80 -27.34 -0.72
C ASN A 814 15.07 -27.47 -2.23
N GLY A 815 16.17 -26.87 -2.70
CA GLY A 815 16.54 -26.90 -4.11
C GLY A 815 16.84 -28.31 -4.66
N ALA A 816 17.24 -29.28 -3.83
CA ALA A 816 17.45 -30.65 -4.29
C ALA A 816 16.13 -31.33 -4.73
N GLU A 817 15.01 -31.00 -4.10
CA GLU A 817 13.68 -31.46 -4.55
C GLU A 817 13.29 -30.84 -5.89
N VAL A 818 13.61 -29.55 -6.10
CA VAL A 818 13.39 -28.87 -7.38
C VAL A 818 14.23 -29.52 -8.49
N VAL A 819 15.50 -29.82 -8.23
CA VAL A 819 16.37 -30.54 -9.18
C VAL A 819 15.77 -31.91 -9.54
N LYS A 820 15.28 -32.67 -8.54
CA LYS A 820 14.61 -33.95 -8.78
C LYS A 820 13.36 -33.79 -9.65
N GLY A 821 12.53 -32.77 -9.37
CA GLY A 821 11.35 -32.44 -10.17
C GLY A 821 11.71 -32.08 -11.61
N ILE A 822 12.76 -31.29 -11.82
CA ILE A 822 13.26 -30.90 -13.14
C ILE A 822 13.75 -32.12 -13.93
N ILE A 823 14.46 -33.05 -13.29
CA ILE A 823 14.87 -34.30 -13.94
C ILE A 823 13.67 -35.12 -14.42
N MET A 824 12.58 -35.17 -13.63
CA MET A 824 11.34 -35.83 -14.04
C MET A 824 10.69 -35.11 -15.23
N CYS A 825 10.56 -33.78 -15.17
CA CYS A 825 10.02 -32.98 -16.27
C CYS A 825 10.80 -33.17 -17.58
N LEU A 826 12.13 -33.22 -17.52
CA LEU A 826 12.98 -33.45 -18.69
C LEU A 826 12.77 -34.84 -19.31
N LYS A 827 12.51 -35.87 -18.50
CA LYS A 827 12.17 -37.22 -19.00
C LYS A 827 10.82 -37.21 -19.71
N ASP A 828 9.84 -36.49 -19.20
CA ASP A 828 8.52 -36.40 -19.82
C ASP A 828 8.58 -35.66 -21.16
N TYR A 829 9.36 -34.58 -21.25
CA TYR A 829 9.63 -33.92 -22.54
C TYR A 829 10.29 -34.86 -23.56
N GLN A 830 11.22 -35.72 -23.12
CA GLN A 830 11.84 -36.72 -23.99
C GLN A 830 10.86 -37.82 -24.43
N ALA A 831 9.93 -38.21 -23.56
CA ALA A 831 8.88 -39.18 -23.88
C ALA A 831 7.86 -38.59 -24.86
N ALA A 832 7.43 -37.34 -24.67
CA ALA A 832 6.51 -36.63 -25.56
C ALA A 832 7.09 -36.46 -26.98
N GLN A 833 8.39 -36.10 -27.09
CA GLN A 833 9.07 -36.01 -28.39
C GLN A 833 9.17 -37.34 -29.12
N LYS A 834 9.29 -38.46 -28.39
CA LYS A 834 9.29 -39.81 -28.98
C LYS A 834 7.89 -40.27 -29.42
N ALA A 835 6.83 -39.78 -28.78
CA ALA A 835 5.44 -40.11 -29.10
C ALA A 835 4.89 -39.31 -30.29
N GLY A 836 5.31 -38.04 -30.46
CA GLY A 836 4.91 -37.17 -31.57
C GLY A 836 5.70 -37.32 -32.87
N GLY A 837 6.68 -38.24 -32.91
CA GLY A 837 7.51 -38.55 -34.08
C GLY A 837 7.08 -39.83 -34.83
N LYS A 838 5.82 -40.26 -34.68
CA LYS A 838 5.22 -41.39 -35.41
C LYS A 838 4.14 -40.93 -36.36
#